data_AF-A0A365YU00-F1
#
_entry.id   AF-A0A365YU00-F1
#
_cell.length_a   1.000
_cell.length_b   1.000
_cell.length_c   1.000
_cell.angle_alpha   90.00
_cell.angle_beta   90.00
_cell.angle_gamma   90.00
#
_symmetry.space_group_name_H-M   'P 1'
#
loop_
_entity.id
_entity.type
_entity.pdbx_description
1 polymer ?
#
loop_
_entity_poly.entity_id
_entity_poly.type
_entity_poly.pdbx_seq_one_letter_code
_entity_poly.pdbx_strand_id
1 'polypeptide(L)'
;MDARLHAAAARGEGRRAAPRIPPWHRRERPARRHQPLSALAARALRRRGRGHRAARGARPRGLRAGRRRPRPRRGARLGAACGRRRAAARPRPGRAAGKPGPDPHHDRARRTPRAAVRRPAPRRRRRRRTRAGRRVRSQGRPRDRARAPAARRAGRARARGRPRHRQGGGPPARAPRGAPGRRTALRTRRRALLRPRRRGRGAVLGVSPRGGRPPGAAVNGAVNGAAAGARNVIAVDIGGTHTDAALLAADGTLHVHKVRSTPADPGLALVTAVDGLLERSGLAPGDITAVVHGTTVATNAVLTGDHARVGLLVTAGFEDILEIGTQQRPDLYDPWRPKAAALVPRERVHGVRERTGSDGSVVTPLAEDDVRRAARALAGRVDAVAVVFLFSFADAAHERRAGALVREELPGVPVTLSSSVAAEFREYPRAATTVLNAALLPRTGGYIARLQARLRERGFGGAFQLMTSTGGVIPAALATRLPVALLVSGPAAGAVAAAELGLRLGEPDVVMLDVGGTSADVALIEGGLPRRRYRGEVAGLPVALPQIDVLPIGAGGGSLARVDAFGSLRVGPESAGADPGPAAYGSGPHATVTDAHLVRGSIDPAGLLGGALPLDAERARAAIERDVAGPLGLSAEAAAASVIRVADGLMADALRAVTVARGIDVRGHALLAFGGAGPLHACAIAEDLGVARVVVPRHPGLTSALGLLMGEGRHDVGRTYVAPLRALDHARVDALIGELVDEATSLLRGAGVADAPELSLDADLRYAGQAYELTIPVSGACALRREDTERLETAFAEAHRAAYGHAWDGVPVELVTLRVRAVVPRAAVDWAAGHGPPRAPVWRRRPGWDATGTPVEYTVVERADVEPGLCGPAIVRQTDTTTLIPRGWRVARADGLGMVIEREEN
;
A
#
# COMPACT_ATOMS: atom_id res chain seq x y z
N MET A 1 -37.77 -68.60 -50.52
CA MET A 1 -36.37 -68.21 -50.71
C MET A 1 -36.16 -66.70 -50.50
N ASP A 2 -36.16 -66.13 -49.30
CA ASP A 2 -36.83 -66.52 -48.04
C ASP A 2 -37.14 -65.22 -47.27
N ALA A 3 -38.41 -65.01 -46.94
CA ALA A 3 -38.96 -65.19 -45.59
C ALA A 3 -38.41 -64.16 -44.57
N ARG A 4 -39.13 -63.05 -44.27
CA ARG A 4 -40.36 -62.95 -43.43
C ARG A 4 -40.02 -62.95 -41.93
N LEU A 5 -40.64 -62.14 -41.03
CA LEU A 5 -41.91 -61.38 -41.08
C LEU A 5 -41.92 -60.20 -40.05
N HIS A 6 -42.56 -59.06 -40.42
CA HIS A 6 -43.51 -58.22 -39.63
C HIS A 6 -43.24 -57.73 -38.18
N ALA A 7 -44.00 -56.78 -37.56
CA ALA A 7 -44.87 -55.66 -37.98
C ALA A 7 -45.29 -54.87 -36.68
N ALA A 8 -45.23 -53.53 -36.57
CA ALA A 8 -46.19 -52.48 -37.00
C ALA A 8 -47.18 -51.99 -35.90
N ALA A 9 -47.83 -50.84 -36.16
CA ALA A 9 -48.77 -50.06 -35.32
C ALA A 9 -48.18 -49.39 -34.03
N ALA A 10 -48.36 -48.11 -33.66
CA ALA A 10 -49.19 -46.94 -34.04
C ALA A 10 -50.31 -46.56 -33.03
N ARG A 11 -50.73 -45.28 -33.06
CA ARG A 11 -51.53 -44.49 -32.07
C ARG A 11 -50.67 -43.93 -30.91
N GLY A 12 -50.82 -42.68 -30.47
CA GLY A 12 -51.62 -41.56 -31.01
C GLY A 12 -51.37 -40.22 -30.28
N GLU A 13 -51.56 -39.12 -31.01
CA GLU A 13 -51.87 -37.72 -30.62
C GLU A 13 -51.21 -37.04 -29.38
N GLY A 14 -50.61 -35.85 -29.57
CA GLY A 14 -50.09 -35.06 -28.44
C GLY A 14 -49.33 -33.75 -28.75
N ARG A 15 -50.01 -32.72 -29.26
CA ARG A 15 -49.60 -31.28 -29.27
C ARG A 15 -48.21 -30.88 -29.81
N ARG A 16 -48.18 -30.18 -30.95
CA ARG A 16 -47.09 -29.26 -31.35
C ARG A 16 -47.39 -27.83 -30.85
N ALA A 17 -46.39 -27.12 -30.32
CA ALA A 17 -46.06 -25.71 -30.66
C ALA A 17 -45.01 -25.13 -29.69
N ALA A 18 -43.92 -24.58 -30.23
CA ALA A 18 -43.07 -23.62 -29.53
C ALA A 18 -43.21 -22.25 -30.22
N PRO A 19 -43.41 -21.13 -29.48
CA PRO A 19 -43.64 -19.83 -30.09
C PRO A 19 -42.37 -19.22 -30.70
N ARG A 20 -42.56 -18.41 -31.75
CA ARG A 20 -41.48 -17.73 -32.49
C ARG A 20 -41.03 -16.44 -31.79
N ILE A 21 -39.74 -16.12 -31.90
CA ILE A 21 -39.21 -14.77 -31.66
C ILE A 21 -39.06 -14.07 -33.04
N PRO A 22 -39.56 -12.84 -33.25
CA PRO A 22 -39.60 -12.21 -34.58
C PRO A 22 -38.28 -11.52 -34.98
N PRO A 23 -37.98 -11.44 -36.29
CA PRO A 23 -36.86 -10.65 -36.81
C PRO A 23 -37.20 -9.15 -36.85
N TRP A 24 -36.19 -8.29 -36.59
CA TRP A 24 -36.37 -6.84 -36.60
C TRP A 24 -36.26 -6.26 -38.03
N HIS A 25 -37.18 -5.35 -38.37
CA HIS A 25 -37.30 -4.79 -39.72
C HIS A 25 -36.12 -3.89 -40.10
N ARG A 26 -35.61 -4.07 -41.33
CA ARG A 26 -34.93 -2.98 -42.04
C ARG A 26 -35.97 -1.91 -42.44
N ARG A 27 -35.60 -0.64 -42.31
CA ARG A 27 -36.14 0.46 -43.12
C ARG A 27 -34.99 1.17 -43.80
N GLU A 28 -35.27 1.72 -44.98
CA GLU A 28 -34.28 2.13 -45.95
C GLU A 28 -33.73 3.55 -45.68
N ARG A 29 -32.51 3.81 -46.16
CA ARG A 29 -32.02 5.15 -46.46
C ARG A 29 -31.34 5.12 -47.83
N PRO A 30 -31.59 6.10 -48.72
CA PRO A 30 -31.02 6.10 -50.06
C PRO A 30 -29.51 6.37 -50.04
N ALA A 31 -28.79 5.79 -51.00
CA ALA A 31 -27.33 5.83 -51.06
C ALA A 31 -26.77 7.13 -51.65
N ARG A 32 -25.51 7.45 -51.28
CA ARG A 32 -24.51 8.09 -52.14
C ARG A 32 -23.10 7.62 -51.73
N ARG A 33 -22.14 7.79 -52.64
CA ARG A 33 -20.89 6.98 -52.70
C ARG A 33 -19.63 7.71 -52.21
N HIS A 34 -18.55 6.92 -52.11
CA HIS A 34 -17.12 7.26 -52.17
C HIS A 34 -16.44 7.87 -50.92
N GLN A 35 -15.75 6.98 -50.20
CA GLN A 35 -14.30 6.95 -49.91
C GLN A 35 -13.52 8.20 -49.42
N PRO A 36 -12.44 7.99 -48.63
CA PRO A 36 -11.85 9.03 -47.79
C PRO A 36 -10.70 9.80 -48.46
N LEU A 37 -10.40 10.98 -47.92
CA LEU A 37 -9.12 11.66 -48.11
C LEU A 37 -8.56 12.16 -46.77
N SER A 38 -7.24 12.21 -46.70
CA SER A 38 -6.45 12.63 -45.55
C SER A 38 -5.76 13.98 -45.78
N ALA A 39 -5.50 14.68 -44.66
CA ALA A 39 -4.59 15.83 -44.55
C ALA A 39 -4.93 17.14 -45.29
N LEU A 40 -4.17 18.19 -44.94
CA LEU A 40 -3.99 19.48 -45.62
C LEU A 40 -5.21 20.41 -45.78
N ALA A 41 -5.35 21.38 -44.88
CA ALA A 41 -5.94 22.69 -45.17
C ALA A 41 -5.44 23.80 -44.21
N ALA A 42 -4.21 24.29 -44.43
CA ALA A 42 -3.71 25.50 -43.77
C ALA A 42 -3.64 26.68 -44.76
N ARG A 43 -4.15 27.86 -44.36
CA ARG A 43 -4.26 29.13 -45.13
C ARG A 43 -5.28 29.07 -46.29
N ALA A 44 -6.41 29.79 -46.22
CA ALA A 44 -6.59 31.25 -46.43
C ALA A 44 -6.62 31.63 -47.94
N LEU A 45 -7.30 32.69 -48.43
CA LEU A 45 -7.49 34.06 -47.91
C LEU A 45 -8.76 34.76 -48.47
N ARG A 46 -9.31 35.74 -47.71
CA ARG A 46 -10.00 36.99 -48.19
C ARG A 46 -11.38 36.83 -48.90
N ARG A 47 -12.30 37.83 -48.97
CA ARG A 47 -12.51 39.14 -48.28
C ARG A 47 -13.95 39.70 -48.56
N ARG A 48 -14.30 40.77 -47.81
CA ARG A 48 -15.45 41.72 -47.96
C ARG A 48 -16.78 41.27 -47.29
N GLY A 49 -17.50 42.10 -46.53
CA GLY A 49 -17.11 43.39 -45.89
C GLY A 49 -18.27 44.33 -45.48
N ARG A 50 -17.91 45.39 -44.70
CA ARG A 50 -18.74 46.53 -44.18
C ARG A 50 -19.67 46.19 -42.98
N GLY A 51 -19.92 47.10 -42.03
CA GLY A 51 -19.41 48.48 -41.82
C GLY A 51 -19.85 49.17 -40.51
N HIS A 52 -19.39 50.43 -40.30
CA HIS A 52 -19.59 51.35 -39.14
C HIS A 52 -18.84 50.96 -37.84
N ARG A 53 -18.02 51.79 -37.15
CA ARG A 53 -18.02 53.24 -36.70
C ARG A 53 -18.79 53.43 -35.37
N ALA A 54 -18.26 54.04 -34.30
CA ALA A 54 -16.94 54.68 -34.02
C ALA A 54 -16.66 54.65 -32.47
N ALA A 55 -15.78 55.40 -31.76
CA ALA A 55 -15.03 56.64 -32.06
C ALA A 55 -13.73 56.86 -31.22
N ARG A 56 -13.48 58.11 -30.76
CA ARG A 56 -12.28 58.74 -30.14
C ARG A 56 -12.25 58.56 -28.60
N GLY A 57 -11.14 58.68 -27.86
CA GLY A 57 -9.72 59.05 -28.16
C GLY A 57 -8.77 58.43 -27.10
N ALA A 58 -7.63 58.99 -26.65
CA ALA A 58 -6.83 60.18 -27.01
C ALA A 58 -5.36 60.00 -26.48
N ARG A 59 -4.46 61.01 -26.61
CA ARG A 59 -3.04 60.99 -26.13
C ARG A 59 -2.43 62.40 -26.02
N PRO A 60 -1.32 62.55 -25.25
CA PRO A 60 -0.19 63.43 -25.65
C PRO A 60 1.09 62.70 -26.18
N ARG A 61 2.28 62.93 -25.57
CA ARG A 61 3.65 62.71 -26.10
C ARG A 61 4.59 62.23 -24.95
N GLY A 62 5.83 61.74 -25.17
CA GLY A 62 6.56 61.39 -26.40
C GLY A 62 8.05 61.84 -26.40
N LEU A 63 8.86 61.33 -27.36
CA LEU A 63 10.29 61.63 -27.66
C LEU A 63 11.34 60.86 -26.81
N ARG A 64 12.53 60.43 -27.31
CA ARG A 64 13.21 60.63 -28.62
C ARG A 64 14.11 59.43 -29.06
N ALA A 65 14.49 59.44 -30.34
CA ALA A 65 15.27 58.52 -31.20
C ALA A 65 16.54 57.78 -30.66
N GLY A 66 17.13 56.78 -31.36
CA GLY A 66 16.71 56.03 -32.58
C GLY A 66 17.85 55.61 -33.57
N ARG A 67 17.51 54.84 -34.63
CA ARG A 67 18.34 54.38 -35.80
C ARG A 67 19.36 53.23 -35.50
N ARG A 68 19.77 52.33 -36.42
CA ARG A 68 19.36 51.97 -37.82
C ARG A 68 19.78 50.50 -38.14
N ARG A 69 19.22 49.89 -39.20
CA ARG A 69 19.69 48.64 -39.88
C ARG A 69 19.86 48.90 -41.39
N PRO A 70 20.59 48.05 -42.15
CA PRO A 70 19.90 47.09 -43.05
C PRO A 70 20.59 45.69 -43.18
N ARG A 71 20.01 44.84 -44.06
CA ARG A 71 20.57 43.57 -44.62
C ARG A 71 20.66 43.73 -46.17
N PRO A 72 20.63 42.71 -47.06
CA PRO A 72 21.12 41.30 -47.07
C PRO A 72 21.90 40.91 -48.38
N ARG A 73 22.31 39.63 -48.51
CA ARG A 73 22.46 38.72 -49.71
C ARG A 73 23.76 37.90 -49.62
N ARG A 74 23.89 36.58 -49.92
CA ARG A 74 23.43 35.63 -50.99
C ARG A 74 24.42 35.53 -52.18
N GLY A 75 25.18 34.43 -52.26
CA GLY A 75 26.18 34.12 -53.31
C GLY A 75 26.79 32.73 -53.10
N ALA A 76 27.24 32.09 -54.18
CA ALA A 76 27.16 30.64 -54.36
C ALA A 76 28.16 30.05 -55.39
N ARG A 77 28.49 28.75 -55.24
CA ARG A 77 29.09 27.80 -56.21
C ARG A 77 30.58 27.90 -56.58
N LEU A 78 31.26 26.75 -56.41
CA LEU A 78 32.16 26.01 -57.34
C LEU A 78 33.44 26.70 -57.92
N GLY A 79 34.58 25.98 -57.88
CA GLY A 79 35.78 26.28 -58.68
C GLY A 79 37.02 25.43 -58.29
N ALA A 80 37.49 24.55 -59.18
CA ALA A 80 38.49 23.51 -58.90
C ALA A 80 39.98 23.89 -59.18
N ALA A 81 40.89 22.98 -58.79
CA ALA A 81 42.10 22.53 -59.53
C ALA A 81 43.55 22.81 -59.02
N CYS A 82 44.15 21.77 -58.40
CA CYS A 82 45.38 21.05 -58.84
C CYS A 82 46.79 21.72 -58.90
N GLY A 83 47.83 21.05 -58.33
CA GLY A 83 49.18 21.09 -58.93
C GLY A 83 50.47 20.65 -58.17
N ARG A 84 50.88 19.35 -58.29
CA ARG A 84 52.30 18.86 -58.41
C ARG A 84 53.27 18.98 -57.18
N ARG A 85 54.39 18.22 -57.00
CA ARG A 85 54.95 16.92 -57.53
C ARG A 85 56.17 16.41 -56.70
N ARG A 86 56.63 15.15 -57.01
CA ARG A 86 57.87 14.40 -56.59
C ARG A 86 57.74 13.70 -55.21
N ALA A 87 57.92 12.37 -54.98
CA ALA A 87 58.65 11.22 -55.57
C ALA A 87 60.12 11.04 -55.08
N ALA A 88 60.70 9.84 -54.85
CA ALA A 88 60.32 8.43 -55.21
C ALA A 88 60.16 7.51 -53.95
N ALA A 89 60.46 6.19 -53.82
CA ALA A 89 61.12 5.12 -54.62
C ALA A 89 60.56 3.68 -54.29
N ARG A 90 61.35 2.58 -54.47
CA ARG A 90 60.99 1.13 -54.31
C ARG A 90 62.27 0.24 -54.17
N PRO A 91 62.27 -1.10 -53.87
CA PRO A 91 61.38 -2.16 -54.40
C PRO A 91 60.91 -3.30 -53.44
N ARG A 92 60.24 -4.33 -54.02
CA ARG A 92 59.91 -5.67 -53.48
C ARG A 92 60.27 -6.73 -54.56
N PRO A 93 60.32 -8.04 -54.24
CA PRO A 93 59.23 -8.95 -54.68
C PRO A 93 58.87 -10.05 -53.65
N GLY A 94 57.75 -10.79 -53.77
CA GLY A 94 56.61 -10.66 -54.71
C GLY A 94 55.68 -11.90 -54.74
N ARG A 95 54.66 -11.85 -55.63
CA ARG A 95 53.66 -12.91 -56.02
C ARG A 95 52.65 -13.34 -54.91
N ALA A 96 51.36 -13.69 -55.15
CA ALA A 96 50.34 -13.47 -56.21
C ALA A 96 48.93 -13.89 -55.61
N ALA A 97 47.72 -13.68 -56.15
CA ALA A 97 47.18 -13.04 -57.37
C ALA A 97 46.13 -11.92 -57.04
N GLY A 98 44.81 -11.86 -57.33
CA GLY A 98 43.77 -12.73 -57.98
C GLY A 98 42.59 -13.03 -57.01
N LYS A 99 41.32 -12.57 -57.07
CA LYS A 99 40.41 -11.79 -57.98
C LYS A 99 39.68 -12.54 -59.13
N PRO A 100 38.44 -12.14 -59.54
CA PRO A 100 37.26 -11.65 -58.75
C PRO A 100 35.82 -11.98 -59.32
N GLY A 101 34.78 -12.06 -58.47
CA GLY A 101 33.33 -11.92 -58.84
C GLY A 101 32.71 -13.04 -59.73
N PRO A 102 31.45 -12.91 -60.23
CA PRO A 102 30.40 -11.90 -60.01
C PRO A 102 29.06 -12.50 -59.47
N ASP A 103 27.94 -11.78 -59.61
CA ASP A 103 26.54 -12.16 -59.24
C ASP A 103 25.63 -12.07 -60.50
N PRO A 104 24.71 -13.04 -60.76
CA PRO A 104 23.32 -12.64 -61.09
C PRO A 104 22.18 -13.65 -60.74
N HIS A 105 20.93 -13.15 -60.87
CA HIS A 105 19.63 -13.80 -60.57
C HIS A 105 19.21 -15.04 -61.40
N HIS A 106 18.45 -15.95 -60.76
CA HIS A 106 17.20 -16.61 -61.22
C HIS A 106 16.52 -17.27 -59.98
N ASP A 107 15.22 -17.15 -59.66
CA ASP A 107 13.99 -17.68 -60.28
C ASP A 107 14.04 -19.21 -60.59
N ARG A 108 13.09 -20.10 -60.22
CA ARG A 108 11.70 -19.92 -59.76
C ARG A 108 11.14 -21.17 -59.02
N ALA A 109 10.35 -20.95 -57.96
CA ALA A 109 9.28 -21.77 -57.31
C ALA A 109 9.18 -23.33 -57.40
N ARG A 110 8.86 -23.98 -56.26
CA ARG A 110 7.82 -25.06 -56.12
C ARG A 110 7.33 -25.26 -54.65
N ARG A 111 6.29 -26.10 -54.44
CA ARG A 111 5.36 -26.07 -53.27
C ARG A 111 5.60 -27.16 -52.20
N THR A 112 5.54 -26.80 -50.90
CA THR A 112 4.95 -27.58 -49.75
C THR A 112 5.54 -28.97 -49.40
N PRO A 113 5.19 -29.67 -48.27
CA PRO A 113 4.20 -29.40 -47.22
C PRO A 113 4.71 -29.54 -45.74
N ARG A 114 3.76 -29.64 -44.79
CA ARG A 114 3.92 -29.78 -43.32
C ARG A 114 4.44 -31.17 -42.89
N ALA A 115 5.14 -31.24 -41.75
CA ALA A 115 4.98 -32.27 -40.69
C ALA A 115 5.67 -31.84 -39.38
N ALA A 116 5.41 -32.53 -38.27
CA ALA A 116 6.01 -32.29 -36.94
C ALA A 116 6.40 -33.62 -36.28
N VAL A 117 7.26 -33.65 -35.22
CA VAL A 117 7.27 -34.74 -34.24
C VAL A 117 7.94 -34.41 -32.88
N ARG A 118 7.15 -34.62 -31.81
CA ARG A 118 7.39 -35.11 -30.42
C ARG A 118 8.66 -34.80 -29.59
N ARG A 119 8.40 -34.60 -28.27
CA ARG A 119 9.32 -34.74 -27.12
C ARG A 119 9.71 -36.21 -26.83
N PRO A 120 10.84 -36.48 -26.15
CA PRO A 120 11.10 -37.70 -25.38
C PRO A 120 10.73 -37.57 -23.89
N ALA A 121 10.76 -38.69 -23.14
CA ALA A 121 10.45 -38.79 -21.70
C ALA A 121 11.53 -39.58 -20.93
N PRO A 122 11.67 -39.44 -19.60
CA PRO A 122 12.85 -39.90 -18.85
C PRO A 122 12.84 -41.40 -18.47
N ARG A 123 14.03 -41.98 -18.22
CA ARG A 123 14.23 -43.37 -17.77
C ARG A 123 14.77 -43.44 -16.33
N ARG A 124 14.27 -44.43 -15.56
CA ARG A 124 14.80 -44.83 -14.23
C ARG A 124 15.99 -45.80 -14.36
N ARG A 125 16.89 -45.86 -13.35
CA ARG A 125 17.44 -47.13 -12.79
C ARG A 125 18.08 -46.95 -11.39
N ARG A 126 18.67 -48.01 -10.81
CA ARG A 126 18.82 -48.23 -9.35
C ARG A 126 20.10 -49.04 -8.99
N ARG A 127 20.81 -48.67 -7.91
CA ARG A 127 21.79 -49.47 -7.09
C ARG A 127 23.10 -49.89 -7.83
N ARG A 128 24.29 -50.08 -7.22
CA ARG A 128 24.70 -50.55 -5.86
C ARG A 128 26.07 -49.96 -5.38
N ARG A 129 26.30 -50.00 -4.05
CA ARG A 129 27.52 -50.36 -3.23
C ARG A 129 28.87 -50.60 -3.97
N THR A 130 30.05 -50.20 -3.45
CA THR A 130 30.78 -50.84 -2.30
C THR A 130 31.40 -49.88 -1.25
N ARG A 131 32.48 -50.27 -0.53
CA ARG A 131 32.47 -50.51 0.94
C ARG A 131 33.86 -50.62 1.64
N ALA A 132 34.10 -49.87 2.73
CA ALA A 132 35.11 -50.12 3.81
C ALA A 132 34.80 -49.22 5.04
N GLY A 133 35.16 -49.51 6.32
CA GLY A 133 35.71 -50.71 6.99
C GLY A 133 35.93 -50.51 8.52
N ARG A 134 35.95 -51.61 9.32
CA ARG A 134 36.09 -51.71 10.83
C ARG A 134 34.83 -51.22 11.63
N ARG A 135 34.13 -52.05 12.44
CA ARG A 135 34.40 -52.73 13.76
C ARG A 135 34.29 -51.74 14.94
N VAL A 136 33.61 -52.00 16.09
CA VAL A 136 33.46 -53.24 16.93
C VAL A 136 31.99 -53.45 17.46
N ARG A 137 31.78 -54.56 18.21
CA ARG A 137 30.62 -55.11 18.97
C ARG A 137 29.88 -54.10 19.91
N SER A 138 28.73 -54.37 20.58
CA SER A 138 27.90 -55.59 20.82
C SER A 138 26.49 -55.24 21.37
N GLN A 139 25.49 -56.14 21.17
CA GLN A 139 24.24 -56.30 21.97
C GLN A 139 23.29 -55.07 22.05
N GLY A 140 21.98 -55.17 22.34
CA GLY A 140 21.06 -56.32 22.42
C GLY A 140 19.59 -55.83 22.45
N ARG A 141 18.65 -56.67 22.02
CA ARG A 141 17.17 -56.51 22.14
C ARG A 141 16.65 -57.90 22.57
N PRO A 142 15.59 -58.04 23.40
CA PRO A 142 14.23 -57.70 22.95
C PRO A 142 13.12 -57.37 24.00
N ARG A 143 12.00 -56.83 23.49
CA ARG A 143 10.56 -57.17 23.73
C ARG A 143 9.90 -57.29 25.13
N ASP A 144 8.63 -56.86 25.10
CA ASP A 144 7.39 -57.51 25.61
C ASP A 144 6.69 -57.08 26.93
N ARG A 145 5.35 -56.91 26.80
CA ARG A 145 4.24 -57.20 27.74
C ARG A 145 4.00 -56.37 29.03
N ALA A 146 3.06 -55.43 28.91
CA ALA A 146 1.68 -55.47 29.44
C ALA A 146 1.33 -55.73 30.94
N ARG A 147 0.23 -55.08 31.36
CA ARG A 147 -0.62 -55.22 32.58
C ARG A 147 -0.30 -54.32 33.79
N ALA A 148 -1.39 -53.85 34.42
CA ALA A 148 -1.47 -53.23 35.76
C ALA A 148 -1.93 -54.31 36.79
N PRO A 149 -2.10 -54.07 38.13
CA PRO A 149 -3.04 -53.08 38.69
C PRO A 149 -2.77 -52.45 40.10
N ALA A 150 -3.54 -51.39 40.37
CA ALA A 150 -4.07 -50.80 41.62
C ALA A 150 -3.70 -51.28 43.06
N ALA A 151 -3.52 -50.28 43.96
CA ALA A 151 -3.99 -50.26 45.36
C ALA A 151 -4.26 -48.77 45.80
N ARG A 152 -5.46 -48.40 46.29
CA ARG A 152 -5.90 -48.21 47.72
C ARG A 152 -5.12 -47.13 48.50
N ARG A 153 -5.68 -46.30 49.42
CA ARG A 153 -7.02 -45.91 49.98
C ARG A 153 -6.71 -44.63 50.86
N ALA A 154 -7.56 -43.67 51.27
CA ALA A 154 -8.99 -43.49 51.57
C ALA A 154 -9.31 -41.96 51.67
N GLY A 155 -10.53 -41.44 51.91
CA GLY A 155 -11.88 -42.02 51.83
C GLY A 155 -12.96 -41.33 52.71
N ARG A 156 -14.23 -41.33 52.23
CA ARG A 156 -15.51 -40.91 52.90
C ARG A 156 -15.72 -39.38 53.03
N ALA A 157 -16.93 -38.81 53.08
CA ALA A 157 -18.33 -39.32 53.07
C ALA A 157 -19.22 -38.43 52.14
N ARG A 158 -20.21 -38.93 51.36
CA ARG A 158 -21.67 -39.18 51.63
C ARG A 158 -22.46 -37.95 52.18
N ALA A 159 -23.71 -37.66 51.81
CA ALA A 159 -24.76 -38.38 51.03
C ALA A 159 -25.66 -37.40 50.19
N ARG A 160 -26.36 -37.84 49.10
CA ARG A 160 -27.83 -38.15 48.97
C ARG A 160 -28.81 -37.08 49.54
N GLY A 161 -29.92 -36.68 48.87
CA GLY A 161 -30.55 -37.15 47.62
C GLY A 161 -31.77 -36.29 47.13
N ARG A 162 -32.48 -36.74 46.08
CA ARG A 162 -33.63 -36.11 45.36
C ARG A 162 -35.02 -36.57 45.92
N PRO A 163 -36.22 -36.31 45.30
CA PRO A 163 -36.80 -35.17 44.51
C PRO A 163 -38.28 -34.76 44.87
N ARG A 164 -38.84 -33.73 44.18
CA ARG A 164 -40.22 -33.63 43.52
C ARG A 164 -41.13 -32.43 43.90
N HIS A 165 -41.79 -31.86 42.86
CA HIS A 165 -43.16 -31.28 42.80
C HIS A 165 -43.51 -30.00 43.61
N ARG A 166 -44.51 -29.14 43.27
CA ARG A 166 -45.29 -28.84 42.02
C ARG A 166 -46.14 -27.57 42.27
N GLN A 167 -46.58 -26.86 41.21
CA GLN A 167 -47.49 -25.68 41.24
C GLN A 167 -46.83 -24.37 41.79
N GLY A 168 -47.28 -23.15 41.48
CA GLY A 168 -48.33 -22.68 40.56
C GLY A 168 -48.56 -21.16 40.70
N GLY A 169 -49.37 -20.53 39.83
CA GLY A 169 -49.82 -19.13 39.99
C GLY A 169 -49.58 -18.20 38.80
N GLY A 170 -50.58 -17.38 38.46
CA GLY A 170 -50.56 -16.38 37.38
C GLY A 170 -50.75 -14.93 37.88
N PRO A 171 -51.00 -13.96 36.97
CA PRO A 171 -50.92 -12.52 37.25
C PRO A 171 -52.27 -11.86 37.62
N PRO A 172 -52.24 -10.55 37.96
CA PRO A 172 -53.26 -9.61 37.49
C PRO A 172 -52.65 -8.37 36.78
N ALA A 173 -53.49 -7.42 36.34
CA ALA A 173 -53.08 -6.28 35.49
C ALA A 173 -54.02 -5.04 35.59
N ARG A 174 -53.62 -3.94 34.91
CA ARG A 174 -54.40 -2.74 34.47
C ARG A 174 -54.69 -1.56 35.43
N ALA A 175 -54.00 -0.43 35.15
CA ALA A 175 -54.56 0.92 34.88
C ALA A 175 -55.31 1.68 36.03
N PRO A 176 -55.86 2.92 35.86
CA PRO A 176 -55.83 3.87 34.73
C PRO A 176 -55.58 5.39 35.02
N ARG A 177 -55.25 6.15 33.94
CA ARG A 177 -55.63 7.55 33.58
C ARG A 177 -55.61 8.73 34.59
N GLY A 178 -55.03 9.86 34.17
CA GLY A 178 -55.32 11.22 34.69
C GLY A 178 -54.84 12.37 33.76
N ALA A 179 -55.71 13.35 33.48
CA ALA A 179 -55.51 14.58 32.69
C ALA A 179 -56.74 15.52 32.92
N PRO A 180 -56.85 16.78 32.43
CA PRO A 180 -55.97 17.56 31.54
C PRO A 180 -55.71 19.04 31.97
N GLY A 181 -55.08 19.85 31.11
CA GLY A 181 -55.06 21.32 31.20
C GLY A 181 -54.83 22.00 29.84
N ARG A 182 -55.55 23.10 29.53
CA ARG A 182 -55.48 23.86 28.26
C ARG A 182 -55.63 25.38 28.49
N ARG A 183 -54.87 26.19 27.72
CA ARG A 183 -55.18 27.52 27.09
C ARG A 183 -53.82 28.19 26.73
N THR A 184 -53.45 28.62 25.51
CA THR A 184 -54.04 29.33 24.34
C THR A 184 -53.87 30.86 24.32
N ALA A 185 -52.79 31.33 23.68
CA ALA A 185 -52.65 32.55 22.85
C ALA A 185 -51.35 32.37 21.99
N LEU A 186 -51.13 32.73 20.72
CA LEU A 186 -51.81 33.43 19.60
C LEU A 186 -51.62 34.95 19.40
N ARG A 187 -50.97 35.27 18.24
CA ARG A 187 -50.92 36.55 17.48
C ARG A 187 -50.03 37.67 18.10
N THR A 188 -49.49 38.63 17.34
CA THR A 188 -49.85 39.10 15.97
C THR A 188 -48.64 39.42 15.07
N ARG A 189 -48.86 39.51 13.74
CA ARG A 189 -47.88 39.94 12.70
C ARG A 189 -47.93 41.46 12.45
N ARG A 190 -46.87 42.03 11.87
CA ARG A 190 -47.00 43.01 10.76
C ARG A 190 -45.79 43.00 9.81
N ARG A 191 -46.04 43.36 8.54
CA ARG A 191 -45.08 43.75 7.48
C ARG A 191 -45.08 45.31 7.40
N ALA A 192 -44.43 46.06 6.50
CA ALA A 192 -43.86 45.80 5.16
C ALA A 192 -43.03 47.00 4.64
N LEU A 193 -42.42 46.86 3.43
CA LEU A 193 -41.98 47.95 2.50
C LEU A 193 -40.73 48.78 2.94
N LEU A 194 -39.86 49.34 2.07
CA LEU A 194 -39.77 49.36 0.59
C LEU A 194 -38.28 49.43 0.08
N ARG A 195 -38.06 49.63 -1.23
CA ARG A 195 -36.80 49.55 -2.04
C ARG A 195 -36.51 50.94 -2.69
N PRO A 196 -35.49 51.20 -3.58
CA PRO A 196 -34.34 50.41 -4.12
C PRO A 196 -32.99 51.18 -4.34
N ARG A 197 -32.03 50.55 -5.08
CA ARG A 197 -30.81 51.09 -5.79
C ARG A 197 -29.50 51.10 -4.96
N ARG A 198 -28.29 50.88 -5.52
CA ARG A 198 -27.85 50.49 -6.91
C ARG A 198 -26.64 49.52 -6.87
N ARG A 199 -26.16 49.03 -8.02
CA ARG A 199 -25.20 47.90 -8.16
C ARG A 199 -23.71 48.27 -8.08
N GLY A 200 -22.90 47.34 -7.55
CA GLY A 200 -21.45 47.19 -7.80
C GLY A 200 -21.09 45.71 -8.05
N ARG A 201 -19.95 45.44 -8.70
CA ARG A 201 -19.36 44.08 -8.87
C ARG A 201 -18.42 43.80 -7.69
N GLY A 202 -18.11 42.57 -7.27
CA GLY A 202 -18.49 41.25 -7.77
C GLY A 202 -17.30 40.28 -7.62
N ALA A 203 -17.32 39.45 -6.58
CA ALA A 203 -16.24 38.53 -6.22
C ALA A 203 -16.80 37.19 -5.72
N VAL A 204 -16.04 36.11 -5.90
CA VAL A 204 -16.39 34.75 -5.45
C VAL A 204 -16.00 34.59 -3.98
N LEU A 205 -16.89 34.04 -3.15
CA LEU A 205 -16.65 33.72 -1.75
C LEU A 205 -16.84 32.22 -1.52
N GLY A 206 -15.78 31.55 -1.08
CA GLY A 206 -15.89 30.23 -0.46
C GLY A 206 -16.54 30.35 0.93
N VAL A 207 -17.37 29.37 1.30
CA VAL A 207 -18.12 29.39 2.57
C VAL A 207 -17.44 28.46 3.59
N SER A 208 -16.67 29.04 4.51
CA SER A 208 -16.24 28.34 5.72
C SER A 208 -17.36 28.35 6.77
N PRO A 209 -17.75 27.19 7.36
CA PRO A 209 -18.72 27.17 8.46
C PRO A 209 -18.13 27.82 9.72
N ARG A 210 -18.76 28.90 10.21
CA ARG A 210 -18.40 29.52 11.50
C ARG A 210 -19.23 28.94 12.65
N GLY A 211 -18.64 28.00 13.39
CA GLY A 211 -19.00 27.73 14.79
C GLY A 211 -18.24 28.69 15.71
N GLY A 212 -18.90 29.27 16.71
CA GLY A 212 -18.30 30.30 17.57
C GLY A 212 -17.40 29.73 18.68
N ARG A 213 -16.16 30.22 18.77
CA ARG A 213 -15.36 30.15 20.02
C ARG A 213 -15.76 31.30 20.96
N PRO A 214 -15.85 31.10 22.28
CA PRO A 214 -15.75 32.19 23.24
C PRO A 214 -14.33 32.78 23.28
N PRO A 215 -14.13 34.04 23.69
CA PRO A 215 -12.81 34.65 23.82
C PRO A 215 -12.03 34.03 25.00
N GLY A 216 -10.71 34.00 24.89
CA GLY A 216 -9.84 33.37 25.89
C GLY A 216 -9.65 34.22 27.15
N ALA A 217 -9.68 33.56 28.30
CA ALA A 217 -9.02 34.03 29.51
C ALA A 217 -7.62 33.41 29.57
N ALA A 218 -6.58 34.22 29.78
CA ALA A 218 -5.22 33.72 29.95
C ALA A 218 -5.08 33.07 31.34
N VAL A 219 -4.89 31.75 31.38
CA VAL A 219 -4.60 31.02 32.62
C VAL A 219 -3.12 30.65 32.63
N ASN A 220 -2.30 31.48 33.28
CA ASN A 220 -0.97 31.09 33.73
C ASN A 220 -1.11 30.10 34.89
N GLY A 221 -1.51 28.86 34.57
CA GLY A 221 -1.50 27.73 35.48
C GLY A 221 -0.22 26.93 35.26
N ALA A 222 0.65 26.87 36.28
CA ALA A 222 1.78 25.97 36.24
C ALA A 222 1.25 24.53 36.14
N VAL A 223 1.59 23.82 35.05
CA VAL A 223 1.15 22.43 34.86
C VAL A 223 1.97 21.55 35.79
N ASN A 224 1.45 21.32 37.00
CA ASN A 224 1.91 20.24 37.87
C ASN A 224 1.64 18.92 37.13
N GLY A 225 2.68 18.39 36.50
CA GLY A 225 2.64 17.18 35.70
C GLY A 225 2.37 15.94 36.54
N ALA A 226 1.11 15.68 36.85
CA ALA A 226 0.67 14.35 37.28
C ALA A 226 0.89 13.39 36.11
N ALA A 227 1.98 12.61 36.16
CA ALA A 227 2.44 11.77 35.06
C ALA A 227 1.35 10.77 34.64
N ALA A 228 0.82 10.94 33.43
CA ALA A 228 -0.23 10.10 32.87
C ALA A 228 0.31 8.72 32.44
N GLY A 229 0.62 7.87 33.42
CA GLY A 229 1.00 6.47 33.21
C GLY A 229 2.24 6.32 32.34
N ALA A 230 3.39 6.79 32.82
CA ALA A 230 4.68 6.62 32.16
C ALA A 230 4.99 5.13 31.90
N ARG A 231 5.32 4.77 30.65
CA ARG A 231 5.49 3.39 30.17
C ARG A 231 6.76 3.27 29.35
N ASN A 232 7.60 2.28 29.65
CA ASN A 232 8.71 1.92 28.78
C ASN A 232 8.17 1.12 27.57
N VAL A 233 8.42 1.60 26.36
CA VAL A 233 7.88 1.01 25.12
C VAL A 233 9.00 0.84 24.10
N ILE A 234 9.16 -0.39 23.60
CA ILE A 234 10.06 -0.66 22.48
C ILE A 234 9.24 -0.76 21.18
N ALA A 235 9.74 -0.12 20.13
CA ALA A 235 9.35 -0.31 18.75
C ALA A 235 10.46 -1.01 17.97
N VAL A 236 10.11 -1.94 17.09
CA VAL A 236 11.04 -2.55 16.12
C VAL A 236 10.38 -2.77 14.77
N ASP A 237 10.91 -2.12 13.73
CA ASP A 237 10.55 -2.39 12.34
C ASP A 237 11.65 -3.23 11.65
N ILE A 238 11.23 -4.22 10.85
CA ILE A 238 12.17 -5.07 10.09
C ILE A 238 12.07 -4.74 8.60
N GLY A 239 12.95 -3.83 8.17
CA GLY A 239 13.20 -3.52 6.78
C GLY A 239 14.09 -4.56 6.08
N GLY A 240 14.17 -4.47 4.76
CA GLY A 240 14.93 -5.42 3.94
C GLY A 240 16.45 -5.42 4.17
N THR A 241 17.02 -4.27 4.56
CA THR A 241 18.48 -4.11 4.78
C THR A 241 18.85 -3.99 6.25
N HIS A 242 18.06 -3.23 7.02
CA HIS A 242 18.30 -2.95 8.43
C HIS A 242 17.02 -3.19 9.23
N THR A 243 17.21 -3.57 10.48
CA THR A 243 16.17 -3.65 11.50
C THR A 243 16.35 -2.45 12.42
N ASP A 244 15.30 -1.65 12.51
CA ASP A 244 15.30 -0.32 13.10
C ASP A 244 14.46 -0.31 14.37
N ALA A 245 15.07 0.13 15.46
CA ALA A 245 14.47 0.00 16.78
C ALA A 245 14.62 1.25 17.63
N ALA A 246 13.60 1.54 18.42
CA ALA A 246 13.56 2.65 19.34
C ALA A 246 12.93 2.21 20.67
N LEU A 247 13.53 2.59 21.78
CA LEU A 247 12.96 2.50 23.11
C LEU A 247 12.61 3.92 23.55
N LEU A 248 11.32 4.14 23.83
CA LEU A 248 10.89 5.25 24.66
C LEU A 248 10.91 4.80 26.11
N ALA A 249 11.72 5.43 26.94
CA ALA A 249 11.70 5.25 28.38
C ALA A 249 10.63 6.12 29.06
N ALA A 250 10.25 5.72 30.28
CA ALA A 250 9.20 6.35 31.09
C ALA A 250 9.44 7.83 31.43
N ASP A 251 10.69 8.28 31.41
CA ASP A 251 11.12 9.67 31.61
C ASP A 251 10.99 10.54 30.35
N GLY A 252 10.66 9.95 29.20
CA GLY A 252 10.65 10.60 27.89
C GLY A 252 11.93 10.38 27.07
N THR A 253 12.96 9.73 27.62
CA THR A 253 14.23 9.50 26.92
C THR A 253 14.06 8.53 25.76
N LEU A 254 14.49 8.95 24.57
CA LEU A 254 14.48 8.15 23.35
C LEU A 254 15.85 7.49 23.11
N HIS A 255 15.94 6.18 23.36
CA HIS A 255 17.10 5.37 22.98
C HIS A 255 16.85 4.76 21.60
N VAL A 256 17.88 4.72 20.74
CA VAL A 256 17.75 4.21 19.36
C VAL A 256 18.75 3.09 19.05
N HIS A 257 18.42 2.26 18.06
CA HIS A 257 19.30 1.23 17.52
C HIS A 257 19.01 0.93 16.05
N LYS A 258 20.04 0.49 15.33
CA LYS A 258 19.99 0.03 13.95
C LYS A 258 20.92 -1.16 13.83
N VAL A 259 20.37 -2.32 13.50
CA VAL A 259 21.14 -3.57 13.30
C VAL A 259 20.95 -4.08 11.88
N ARG A 260 21.87 -4.91 11.36
CA ARG A 260 21.66 -5.55 10.06
C ARG A 260 20.47 -6.51 10.15
N SER A 261 19.55 -6.46 9.19
CA SER A 261 18.49 -7.47 9.10
C SER A 261 19.08 -8.85 8.86
N THR A 262 18.42 -9.90 9.37
CA THR A 262 18.84 -11.29 9.20
C THR A 262 17.77 -12.06 8.41
N PRO A 263 17.78 -12.07 7.06
CA PRO A 263 16.66 -12.57 6.27
C PRO A 263 16.27 -14.03 6.53
N ALA A 264 17.23 -14.86 6.97
CA ALA A 264 16.99 -16.26 7.31
C ALA A 264 16.28 -16.47 8.68
N ASP A 265 16.40 -15.53 9.61
CA ASP A 265 15.63 -15.49 10.87
C ASP A 265 15.40 -14.03 11.32
N PRO A 266 14.35 -13.36 10.79
CA PRO A 266 14.00 -12.00 11.22
C PRO A 266 13.74 -11.87 12.73
N GLY A 267 13.35 -12.98 13.38
CA GLY A 267 13.12 -13.02 14.82
C GLY A 267 14.42 -13.10 15.64
N LEU A 268 15.59 -13.23 15.01
CA LEU A 268 16.88 -12.99 15.64
C LEU A 268 17.21 -11.49 15.62
N ALA A 269 17.02 -10.83 14.47
CA ALA A 269 17.28 -9.39 14.31
C ALA A 269 16.47 -8.54 15.31
N LEU A 270 15.18 -8.83 15.50
CA LEU A 270 14.35 -8.13 16.49
C LEU A 270 14.85 -8.36 17.92
N VAL A 271 15.25 -9.60 18.24
CA VAL A 271 15.75 -9.97 19.56
C VAL A 271 17.07 -9.25 19.85
N THR A 272 18.03 -9.24 18.92
CA THR A 272 19.28 -8.48 19.07
C THR A 272 19.01 -6.97 19.19
N ALA A 273 18.01 -6.44 18.47
CA ALA A 273 17.64 -5.03 18.56
C ALA A 273 17.04 -4.66 19.93
N VAL A 274 16.21 -5.54 20.51
CA VAL A 274 15.65 -5.40 21.88
C VAL A 274 16.76 -5.52 22.92
N ASP A 275 17.54 -6.61 22.88
CA ASP A 275 18.59 -6.91 23.87
C ASP A 275 19.59 -5.72 23.95
N GLY A 276 20.03 -5.17 22.81
CA GLY A 276 20.90 -3.99 22.77
C GLY A 276 20.25 -2.67 23.24
N LEU A 277 18.92 -2.50 23.11
CA LEU A 277 18.23 -1.31 23.64
C LEU A 277 18.14 -1.34 25.17
N LEU A 278 18.02 -2.54 25.76
CA LEU A 278 18.10 -2.73 27.21
C LEU A 278 19.52 -2.39 27.71
N GLU A 279 20.56 -2.89 27.06
CA GLU A 279 21.96 -2.55 27.37
C GLU A 279 22.24 -1.03 27.35
N ARG A 280 21.66 -0.28 26.39
CA ARG A 280 21.85 1.18 26.28
C ARG A 280 20.92 2.03 27.16
N SER A 281 19.97 1.43 27.87
CA SER A 281 19.07 2.13 28.79
C SER A 281 19.26 1.72 30.26
N GLY A 282 19.87 0.56 30.51
CA GLY A 282 20.01 -0.02 31.86
C GLY A 282 18.71 -0.64 32.38
N LEU A 283 17.64 -0.70 31.57
CA LEU A 283 16.36 -1.31 31.94
C LEU A 283 16.43 -2.84 31.86
N ALA A 284 15.66 -3.51 32.72
CA ALA A 284 15.44 -4.95 32.64
C ALA A 284 14.30 -5.30 31.65
N PRO A 285 14.27 -6.53 31.08
CA PRO A 285 13.16 -7.01 30.26
C PRO A 285 11.77 -6.92 30.91
N GLY A 286 11.71 -6.95 32.25
CA GLY A 286 10.47 -6.82 33.02
C GLY A 286 9.93 -5.38 33.11
N ASP A 287 10.77 -4.38 32.91
CA ASP A 287 10.38 -2.96 32.99
C ASP A 287 9.64 -2.47 31.74
N ILE A 288 9.74 -3.24 30.64
CA ILE A 288 9.14 -2.90 29.35
C ILE A 288 7.65 -3.24 29.34
N THR A 289 6.80 -2.20 29.24
CA THR A 289 5.35 -2.36 29.25
C THR A 289 4.83 -2.95 27.93
N ALA A 290 5.44 -2.58 26.80
CA ALA A 290 5.03 -3.08 25.48
C ALA A 290 6.20 -3.16 24.48
N VAL A 291 6.11 -4.15 23.59
CA VAL A 291 6.93 -4.25 22.37
C VAL A 291 5.98 -4.18 21.17
N VAL A 292 6.13 -3.13 20.34
CA VAL A 292 5.38 -2.95 19.08
C VAL A 292 6.28 -3.32 17.91
N HIS A 293 5.80 -4.14 16.98
CA HIS A 293 6.59 -4.63 15.86
C HIS A 293 5.92 -4.39 14.48
N GLY A 294 6.63 -3.70 13.59
CA GLY A 294 6.31 -3.58 12.16
C GLY A 294 7.00 -4.68 11.36
N THR A 295 6.29 -5.34 10.43
CA THR A 295 6.84 -6.54 9.78
C THR A 295 6.52 -6.66 8.29
N THR A 296 7.58 -6.71 7.48
CA THR A 296 7.50 -6.97 6.04
C THR A 296 7.25 -8.45 5.71
N VAL A 297 7.33 -9.36 6.69
CA VAL A 297 7.21 -10.82 6.49
C VAL A 297 5.90 -11.22 5.79
N ALA A 298 4.78 -10.58 6.13
CA ALA A 298 3.49 -10.85 5.47
C ALA A 298 3.51 -10.42 3.99
N THR A 299 3.95 -9.19 3.71
CA THR A 299 4.01 -8.63 2.36
C THR A 299 4.97 -9.43 1.47
N ASN A 300 6.14 -9.77 1.99
CA ASN A 300 7.18 -10.52 1.25
C ASN A 300 6.72 -11.94 0.90
N ALA A 301 6.00 -12.63 1.79
CA ALA A 301 5.46 -13.97 1.51
C ALA A 301 4.38 -13.98 0.41
N VAL A 302 3.67 -12.85 0.20
CA VAL A 302 2.78 -12.68 -0.96
C VAL A 302 3.58 -12.36 -2.23
N LEU A 303 4.50 -11.39 -2.17
CA LEU A 303 5.29 -10.93 -3.33
C LEU A 303 6.18 -12.02 -3.94
N THR A 304 6.75 -12.90 -3.10
CA THR A 304 7.64 -14.00 -3.53
C THR A 304 6.88 -15.28 -3.91
N GLY A 305 5.57 -15.35 -3.64
CA GLY A 305 4.80 -16.60 -3.70
C GLY A 305 5.15 -17.62 -2.60
N ASP A 306 6.01 -17.26 -1.63
CA ASP A 306 6.48 -18.16 -0.57
C ASP A 306 5.48 -18.28 0.59
N HIS A 307 4.25 -18.69 0.25
CA HIS A 307 3.12 -18.84 1.15
C HIS A 307 2.67 -20.32 1.28
N ALA A 308 1.63 -20.58 2.09
CA ALA A 308 1.12 -21.92 2.33
C ALA A 308 0.21 -22.43 1.20
N ARG A 309 0.08 -23.76 1.04
CA ARG A 309 -0.84 -24.38 0.07
C ARG A 309 -2.28 -24.33 0.62
N VAL A 310 -3.07 -23.34 0.21
CA VAL A 310 -4.48 -23.23 0.63
C VAL A 310 -5.38 -24.19 -0.15
N GLY A 311 -6.38 -24.77 0.52
CA GLY A 311 -7.59 -25.33 -0.10
C GLY A 311 -8.78 -24.40 0.09
N LEU A 312 -9.71 -24.38 -0.87
CA LEU A 312 -10.83 -23.43 -0.87
C LEU A 312 -12.17 -24.16 -0.98
N LEU A 313 -13.07 -23.91 -0.03
CA LEU A 313 -14.48 -24.30 -0.10
C LEU A 313 -15.33 -23.07 -0.43
N VAL A 314 -16.22 -23.22 -1.41
CA VAL A 314 -17.14 -22.17 -1.88
C VAL A 314 -18.54 -22.73 -2.13
N THR A 315 -19.51 -21.85 -2.30
CA THR A 315 -20.83 -22.19 -2.86
C THR A 315 -20.66 -22.91 -4.21
N ALA A 316 -21.36 -24.03 -4.40
CA ALA A 316 -21.32 -24.78 -5.66
C ALA A 316 -21.78 -23.91 -6.85
N GLY A 317 -21.07 -24.02 -7.98
CA GLY A 317 -21.20 -23.14 -9.13
C GLY A 317 -20.32 -21.87 -9.07
N PHE A 318 -19.55 -21.66 -8.00
CA PHE A 318 -18.62 -20.54 -7.82
C PHE A 318 -17.16 -20.99 -7.63
N GLU A 319 -16.83 -22.24 -7.97
CA GLU A 319 -15.48 -22.81 -7.85
C GLU A 319 -14.42 -22.11 -8.71
N ASP A 320 -14.85 -21.43 -9.78
CA ASP A 320 -13.95 -20.69 -10.67
C ASP A 320 -13.76 -19.22 -10.23
N ILE A 321 -14.24 -18.81 -9.04
CA ILE A 321 -14.23 -17.41 -8.57
C ILE A 321 -12.86 -16.71 -8.65
N LEU A 322 -11.76 -17.40 -8.32
CA LEU A 322 -10.39 -16.86 -8.45
C LEU A 322 -9.88 -16.91 -9.91
N GLU A 323 -10.25 -17.96 -10.64
CA GLU A 323 -9.81 -18.20 -12.02
C GLU A 323 -10.54 -17.27 -13.01
N ILE A 324 -11.71 -16.73 -12.63
CA ILE A 324 -12.36 -15.61 -13.30
C ILE A 324 -11.77 -14.28 -12.79
N GLY A 325 -11.88 -14.00 -11.49
CA GLY A 325 -11.50 -12.70 -10.91
C GLY A 325 -12.42 -11.58 -11.37
N THR A 326 -11.89 -10.39 -11.66
CA THR A 326 -12.67 -9.25 -12.19
C THR A 326 -12.81 -9.23 -13.72
N GLN A 327 -12.17 -10.17 -14.44
CA GLN A 327 -11.95 -10.13 -15.90
C GLN A 327 -11.23 -8.86 -16.43
N GLN A 328 -10.79 -7.94 -15.57
CA GLN A 328 -9.99 -6.80 -15.96
C GLN A 328 -8.62 -7.26 -16.45
N ARG A 329 -8.10 -6.62 -17.50
CA ARG A 329 -6.77 -6.91 -18.03
C ARG A 329 -5.73 -6.05 -17.30
N PRO A 330 -4.58 -6.61 -16.87
CA PRO A 330 -3.50 -5.82 -16.26
C PRO A 330 -2.89 -4.79 -17.20
N ASP A 331 -2.99 -5.02 -18.52
CA ASP A 331 -2.73 -4.05 -19.57
C ASP A 331 -3.92 -4.11 -20.54
N LEU A 332 -4.50 -2.95 -20.89
CA LEU A 332 -5.66 -2.87 -21.77
C LEU A 332 -5.29 -3.09 -23.26
N TYR A 333 -4.05 -2.77 -23.62
CA TYR A 333 -3.55 -2.68 -24.99
C TYR A 333 -2.57 -3.79 -25.37
N ASP A 334 -1.99 -4.53 -24.41
CA ASP A 334 -1.33 -5.82 -24.65
C ASP A 334 -2.32 -7.00 -24.48
N PRO A 335 -2.92 -7.54 -25.56
CA PRO A 335 -3.81 -8.69 -25.49
C PRO A 335 -3.07 -10.03 -25.31
N TRP A 336 -1.74 -10.04 -25.35
CA TRP A 336 -0.91 -11.25 -25.22
C TRP A 336 -0.40 -11.44 -23.79
N ARG A 337 -0.55 -10.44 -22.92
CA ARG A 337 -0.11 -10.52 -21.52
C ARG A 337 -0.88 -11.62 -20.78
N PRO A 338 -0.20 -12.66 -20.26
CA PRO A 338 -0.89 -13.75 -19.59
C PRO A 338 -1.55 -13.28 -18.30
N LYS A 339 -2.73 -13.83 -17.98
CA LYS A 339 -3.36 -13.63 -16.67
C LYS A 339 -2.45 -14.23 -15.58
N ALA A 340 -2.31 -13.54 -14.45
CA ALA A 340 -1.71 -14.12 -13.25
C ALA A 340 -2.49 -15.36 -12.79
N ALA A 341 -1.77 -16.42 -12.40
CA ALA A 341 -2.38 -17.67 -11.94
C ALA A 341 -3.16 -17.47 -10.63
N ALA A 342 -4.28 -18.19 -10.46
CA ALA A 342 -5.07 -18.14 -9.24
C ALA A 342 -4.28 -18.63 -8.01
N LEU A 343 -4.38 -17.89 -6.90
CA LEU A 343 -3.70 -18.17 -5.62
C LEU A 343 -4.03 -19.57 -5.05
N VAL A 344 -5.21 -20.11 -5.39
CA VAL A 344 -5.54 -21.53 -5.25
C VAL A 344 -5.85 -22.09 -6.63
N PRO A 345 -5.10 -23.09 -7.12
CA PRO A 345 -5.36 -23.72 -8.41
C PRO A 345 -6.61 -24.61 -8.32
N ARG A 346 -7.26 -24.80 -9.46
CA ARG A 346 -8.64 -25.28 -9.55
C ARG A 346 -8.90 -26.65 -8.92
N GLU A 347 -7.90 -27.53 -8.88
CA GLU A 347 -7.98 -28.86 -8.27
C GLU A 347 -7.95 -28.86 -6.72
N ARG A 348 -7.75 -27.69 -6.10
CA ARG A 348 -7.88 -27.43 -4.66
C ARG A 348 -9.12 -26.59 -4.30
N VAL A 349 -10.01 -26.33 -5.26
CA VAL A 349 -11.29 -25.62 -5.03
C VAL A 349 -12.46 -26.59 -5.11
N HIS A 350 -13.32 -26.59 -4.08
CA HIS A 350 -14.47 -27.47 -3.96
C HIS A 350 -15.77 -26.69 -3.72
N GLY A 351 -16.77 -26.97 -4.55
CA GLY A 351 -18.15 -26.53 -4.33
C GLY A 351 -18.83 -27.33 -3.23
N VAL A 352 -19.56 -26.64 -2.38
CA VAL A 352 -20.46 -27.17 -1.35
C VAL A 352 -21.89 -26.78 -1.74
N ARG A 353 -22.87 -27.68 -1.56
CA ARG A 353 -24.28 -27.32 -1.76
C ARG A 353 -24.81 -26.60 -0.51
N GLU A 354 -24.76 -25.28 -0.55
CA GLU A 354 -25.51 -24.38 0.33
C GLU A 354 -25.94 -23.13 -0.46
N ARG A 355 -26.89 -22.36 0.06
CA ARG A 355 -27.19 -21.02 -0.47
C ARG A 355 -27.83 -20.12 0.58
N THR A 356 -27.24 -18.95 0.76
CA THR A 356 -27.82 -17.81 1.49
C THR A 356 -28.31 -16.75 0.49
N GLY A 357 -29.41 -16.08 0.80
CA GLY A 357 -29.98 -14.95 0.05
C GLY A 357 -29.27 -13.63 0.37
N SER A 358 -29.55 -12.58 -0.40
CA SER A 358 -28.97 -11.24 -0.19
C SER A 358 -29.45 -10.54 1.08
N ASP A 359 -30.54 -11.02 1.66
CA ASP A 359 -31.16 -10.64 2.93
C ASP A 359 -30.68 -11.50 4.12
N GLY A 360 -29.83 -12.50 3.89
CA GLY A 360 -29.42 -13.50 4.89
C GLY A 360 -30.35 -14.72 4.99
N SER A 361 -31.42 -14.82 4.20
CA SER A 361 -32.33 -15.97 4.24
C SER A 361 -31.66 -17.27 3.74
N VAL A 362 -32.04 -18.43 4.29
CA VAL A 362 -31.54 -19.73 3.81
C VAL A 362 -32.34 -20.17 2.59
N VAL A 363 -31.72 -20.09 1.41
CA VAL A 363 -32.29 -20.53 0.12
C VAL A 363 -31.99 -22.01 -0.14
N THR A 364 -30.88 -22.53 0.38
CA THR A 364 -30.54 -23.96 0.35
C THR A 364 -29.71 -24.31 1.60
N PRO A 365 -30.15 -25.25 2.45
CA PRO A 365 -29.40 -25.67 3.63
C PRO A 365 -28.02 -26.24 3.30
N LEU A 366 -27.06 -26.10 4.22
CA LEU A 366 -25.71 -26.66 4.09
C LEU A 366 -25.70 -28.20 4.03
N ALA A 367 -25.25 -28.74 2.89
CA ALA A 367 -24.93 -30.15 2.76
C ALA A 367 -23.61 -30.51 3.48
N GLU A 368 -23.69 -30.88 4.76
CA GLU A 368 -22.50 -31.19 5.58
C GLU A 368 -21.59 -32.28 4.98
N ASP A 369 -22.17 -33.27 4.30
CA ASP A 369 -21.41 -34.32 3.60
C ASP A 369 -20.55 -33.80 2.44
N ASP A 370 -20.92 -32.67 1.83
CA ASP A 370 -20.08 -32.01 0.82
C ASP A 370 -18.85 -31.37 1.46
N VAL A 371 -19.03 -30.74 2.63
CA VAL A 371 -17.92 -30.17 3.41
C VAL A 371 -16.97 -31.28 3.87
N ARG A 372 -17.49 -32.38 4.43
CA ARG A 372 -16.67 -33.52 4.86
C ARG A 372 -15.94 -34.17 3.69
N ARG A 373 -16.60 -34.35 2.54
CA ARG A 373 -15.98 -34.88 1.31
C ARG A 373 -14.89 -33.95 0.77
N ALA A 374 -15.11 -32.64 0.76
CA ALA A 374 -14.11 -31.66 0.35
C ALA A 374 -12.89 -31.66 1.30
N ALA A 375 -13.11 -31.64 2.61
CA ALA A 375 -12.04 -31.71 3.60
C ALA A 375 -11.16 -32.97 3.42
N ARG A 376 -11.78 -34.15 3.27
CA ARG A 376 -11.08 -35.42 3.00
C ARG A 376 -10.31 -35.40 1.68
N ALA A 377 -10.81 -34.74 0.63
CA ALA A 377 -10.12 -34.61 -0.66
C ALA A 377 -8.89 -33.69 -0.62
N LEU A 378 -8.83 -32.77 0.35
CA LEU A 378 -7.72 -31.85 0.59
C LEU A 378 -6.65 -32.41 1.56
N ALA A 379 -6.95 -33.49 2.30
CA ALA A 379 -6.07 -34.06 3.33
C ALA A 379 -4.64 -34.35 2.83
N GLY A 380 -3.63 -33.76 3.51
CA GLY A 380 -2.21 -33.85 3.15
C GLY A 380 -1.78 -33.05 1.89
N ARG A 381 -2.75 -32.49 1.15
CA ARG A 381 -2.52 -31.71 -0.09
C ARG A 381 -2.47 -30.20 0.18
N VAL A 382 -2.95 -29.78 1.35
CA VAL A 382 -3.03 -28.39 1.81
C VAL A 382 -2.39 -28.21 3.18
N ASP A 383 -1.98 -26.98 3.45
CA ASP A 383 -1.40 -26.50 4.71
C ASP A 383 -2.36 -25.56 5.47
N ALA A 384 -3.44 -25.11 4.82
CA ALA A 384 -4.50 -24.27 5.36
C ALA A 384 -5.79 -24.41 4.52
N VAL A 385 -6.94 -24.02 5.07
CA VAL A 385 -8.22 -23.97 4.34
C VAL A 385 -8.90 -22.60 4.48
N ALA A 386 -9.50 -22.12 3.39
CA ALA A 386 -10.42 -20.99 3.36
C ALA A 386 -11.84 -21.47 3.04
N VAL A 387 -12.85 -20.87 3.69
CA VAL A 387 -14.27 -21.07 3.38
C VAL A 387 -14.87 -19.73 3.00
N VAL A 388 -15.46 -19.64 1.80
CA VAL A 388 -16.02 -18.42 1.23
C VAL A 388 -17.37 -18.72 0.58
N PHE A 389 -18.45 -18.58 1.35
CA PHE A 389 -19.80 -18.75 0.83
C PHE A 389 -20.40 -17.40 0.39
N LEU A 390 -21.41 -17.44 -0.48
CA LEU A 390 -22.12 -16.24 -0.92
C LEU A 390 -23.05 -15.71 0.17
N PHE A 391 -23.10 -14.38 0.30
CA PHE A 391 -23.86 -13.67 1.32
C PHE A 391 -23.56 -14.07 2.78
N SER A 392 -22.39 -14.67 3.03
CA SER A 392 -21.92 -15.00 4.39
C SER A 392 -21.63 -13.79 5.28
N PHE A 393 -21.59 -12.58 4.70
CA PHE A 393 -21.58 -11.31 5.44
C PHE A 393 -22.97 -10.92 5.98
N ALA A 394 -24.06 -11.48 5.44
CA ALA A 394 -25.42 -11.27 5.90
C ALA A 394 -25.85 -12.35 6.91
N ASP A 395 -25.58 -13.63 6.63
CA ASP A 395 -25.50 -14.66 7.68
C ASP A 395 -24.33 -15.64 7.46
N ALA A 396 -23.46 -15.70 8.47
CA ALA A 396 -22.30 -16.57 8.52
C ALA A 396 -22.58 -18.00 9.03
N ALA A 397 -23.83 -18.39 9.32
CA ALA A 397 -24.13 -19.69 9.95
C ALA A 397 -23.57 -20.88 9.16
N HIS A 398 -23.76 -20.89 7.85
CA HIS A 398 -23.20 -21.94 6.98
C HIS A 398 -21.65 -21.95 7.00
N GLU A 399 -20.98 -20.81 6.93
CA GLU A 399 -19.51 -20.76 7.03
C GLU A 399 -19.01 -21.22 8.41
N ARG A 400 -19.67 -20.80 9.50
CA ARG A 400 -19.33 -21.21 10.87
C ARG A 400 -19.43 -22.73 11.02
N ARG A 401 -20.52 -23.35 10.52
CA ARG A 401 -20.70 -24.81 10.58
C ARG A 401 -19.72 -25.54 9.66
N ALA A 402 -19.53 -25.10 8.42
CA ALA A 402 -18.52 -25.67 7.53
C ALA A 402 -17.11 -25.58 8.12
N GLY A 403 -16.77 -24.46 8.76
CA GLY A 403 -15.52 -24.27 9.49
C GLY A 403 -15.31 -25.22 10.67
N ALA A 404 -16.38 -25.61 11.36
CA ALA A 404 -16.30 -26.65 12.39
C ALA A 404 -16.02 -28.02 11.76
N LEU A 405 -16.80 -28.40 10.73
CA LEU A 405 -16.65 -29.65 9.99
C LEU A 405 -15.24 -29.84 9.39
N VAL A 406 -14.64 -28.80 8.81
CA VAL A 406 -13.26 -28.86 8.29
C VAL A 406 -12.24 -29.09 9.42
N ARG A 407 -12.44 -28.51 10.61
CA ARG A 407 -11.54 -28.72 11.77
C ARG A 407 -11.71 -30.11 12.40
N GLU A 408 -12.90 -30.71 12.31
CA GLU A 408 -13.15 -32.12 12.68
C GLU A 408 -12.40 -33.08 11.74
N GLU A 409 -12.47 -32.83 10.42
CA GLU A 409 -11.92 -33.72 9.37
C GLU A 409 -10.42 -33.50 9.08
N LEU A 410 -9.89 -32.30 9.35
CA LEU A 410 -8.48 -31.95 9.17
C LEU A 410 -7.86 -31.37 10.47
N PRO A 411 -7.67 -32.18 11.53
CA PRO A 411 -7.04 -31.73 12.76
C PRO A 411 -5.65 -31.10 12.52
N GLY A 412 -5.41 -29.94 13.11
CA GLY A 412 -4.15 -29.19 12.98
C GLY A 412 -4.03 -28.32 11.72
N VAL A 413 -4.93 -28.44 10.73
CA VAL A 413 -4.96 -27.53 9.57
C VAL A 413 -5.73 -26.25 9.95
N PRO A 414 -5.13 -25.05 9.84
CA PRO A 414 -5.82 -23.80 10.14
C PRO A 414 -6.94 -23.51 9.12
N VAL A 415 -8.09 -23.05 9.62
CA VAL A 415 -9.30 -22.78 8.81
C VAL A 415 -9.76 -21.33 9.00
N THR A 416 -9.79 -20.58 7.90
CA THR A 416 -10.25 -19.19 7.80
C THR A 416 -11.66 -19.13 7.21
N LEU A 417 -12.53 -18.28 7.76
CA LEU A 417 -13.88 -18.02 7.25
C LEU A 417 -13.96 -16.59 6.70
N SER A 418 -14.60 -16.40 5.55
CA SER A 418 -14.65 -15.08 4.90
C SER A 418 -15.43 -14.04 5.71
N SER A 419 -16.51 -14.48 6.36
CA SER A 419 -17.27 -13.76 7.37
C SER A 419 -16.46 -13.31 8.60
N SER A 420 -15.31 -13.93 8.88
CA SER A 420 -14.43 -13.58 10.01
C SER A 420 -13.19 -12.76 9.60
N VAL A 421 -13.03 -12.48 8.30
CA VAL A 421 -11.89 -11.70 7.77
C VAL A 421 -12.36 -10.43 7.08
N ALA A 422 -13.33 -10.53 6.16
CA ALA A 422 -13.82 -9.41 5.36
C ALA A 422 -15.32 -9.55 5.13
N ALA A 423 -16.13 -9.20 6.13
CA ALA A 423 -17.60 -9.27 6.10
C ALA A 423 -18.24 -8.16 5.22
N GLU A 424 -17.77 -8.05 3.98
CA GLU A 424 -18.26 -7.11 2.97
C GLU A 424 -18.83 -7.83 1.73
N PHE A 425 -19.73 -7.13 1.03
CA PHE A 425 -20.18 -7.48 -0.31
C PHE A 425 -19.06 -7.44 -1.37
N ARG A 426 -19.35 -8.02 -2.54
CA ARG A 426 -18.42 -8.41 -3.62
C ARG A 426 -17.56 -9.62 -3.24
N GLU A 427 -17.93 -10.75 -3.82
CA GLU A 427 -17.40 -12.08 -3.55
C GLU A 427 -15.93 -12.27 -3.93
N TYR A 428 -15.46 -11.77 -5.09
CA TYR A 428 -14.05 -11.98 -5.47
C TYR A 428 -13.04 -11.27 -4.53
N PRO A 429 -13.18 -9.97 -4.18
CA PRO A 429 -12.30 -9.33 -3.19
C PRO A 429 -12.33 -10.01 -1.82
N ARG A 430 -13.52 -10.40 -1.34
CA ARG A 430 -13.68 -11.18 -0.10
C ARG A 430 -12.95 -12.54 -0.20
N ALA A 431 -13.10 -13.25 -1.31
CA ALA A 431 -12.44 -14.53 -1.54
C ALA A 431 -10.91 -14.41 -1.55
N ALA A 432 -10.37 -13.46 -2.34
CA ALA A 432 -8.93 -13.21 -2.41
C ALA A 432 -8.34 -12.88 -1.03
N THR A 433 -8.98 -11.98 -0.27
CA THR A 433 -8.55 -11.60 1.09
C THR A 433 -8.57 -12.78 2.06
N THR A 434 -9.62 -13.62 2.00
CA THR A 434 -9.77 -14.80 2.87
C THR A 434 -8.71 -15.86 2.56
N VAL A 435 -8.41 -16.06 1.27
CA VAL A 435 -7.39 -17.01 0.80
C VAL A 435 -5.98 -16.49 1.10
N LEU A 436 -5.71 -15.19 0.94
CA LEU A 436 -4.45 -14.55 1.37
C LEU A 436 -4.22 -14.77 2.87
N ASN A 437 -5.23 -14.54 3.71
CA ASN A 437 -5.12 -14.81 5.15
C ASN A 437 -4.77 -16.28 5.42
N ALA A 438 -5.50 -17.22 4.82
CA ALA A 438 -5.23 -18.66 4.95
C ALA A 438 -3.81 -19.03 4.47
N ALA A 439 -3.31 -18.40 3.41
CA ALA A 439 -1.98 -18.64 2.86
C ALA A 439 -0.85 -18.15 3.78
N LEU A 440 -1.10 -17.09 4.56
CA LEU A 440 -0.13 -16.50 5.49
C LEU A 440 -0.13 -17.19 6.87
N LEU A 441 -1.24 -17.80 7.29
CA LEU A 441 -1.41 -18.37 8.64
C LEU A 441 -0.25 -19.28 9.11
N PRO A 442 0.18 -20.34 8.39
CA PRO A 442 1.23 -21.24 8.89
C PRO A 442 2.61 -20.59 9.03
N ARG A 443 2.91 -19.58 8.21
CA ARG A 443 4.23 -18.94 8.12
C ARG A 443 4.30 -17.71 9.03
N THR A 444 3.46 -16.71 8.79
CA THR A 444 3.42 -15.45 9.53
C THR A 444 2.89 -15.66 10.96
N GLY A 445 1.85 -16.48 11.14
CA GLY A 445 1.37 -16.84 12.47
C GLY A 445 2.40 -17.66 13.26
N GLY A 446 3.09 -18.61 12.59
CA GLY A 446 4.19 -19.35 13.19
C GLY A 446 5.38 -18.48 13.59
N TYR A 447 5.73 -17.47 12.78
CA TYR A 447 6.76 -16.47 13.09
C TYR A 447 6.42 -15.67 14.35
N ILE A 448 5.23 -15.06 14.39
CA ILE A 448 4.77 -14.24 15.53
C ILE A 448 4.73 -15.07 16.83
N ALA A 449 4.25 -16.31 16.77
CA ALA A 449 4.20 -17.19 17.93
C ALA A 449 5.61 -17.56 18.47
N ARG A 450 6.58 -17.86 17.60
CA ARG A 450 7.98 -18.11 18.01
C ARG A 450 8.62 -16.86 18.62
N LEU A 451 8.34 -15.69 18.06
CA LEU A 451 8.89 -14.43 18.55
C LEU A 451 8.33 -14.06 19.93
N GLN A 452 7.03 -14.27 20.14
CA GLN A 452 6.40 -14.09 21.46
C GLN A 452 6.97 -15.05 22.52
N ALA A 453 7.39 -16.26 22.14
CA ALA A 453 8.10 -17.18 23.03
C ALA A 453 9.52 -16.64 23.37
N ARG A 454 10.33 -16.28 22.36
CA ARG A 454 11.69 -15.74 22.55
C ARG A 454 11.78 -14.50 23.44
N LEU A 455 10.74 -13.66 23.43
CA LEU A 455 10.62 -12.50 24.33
C LEU A 455 10.30 -12.95 25.76
N ARG A 456 9.32 -13.85 25.96
CA ARG A 456 8.98 -14.39 27.29
C ARG A 456 10.14 -15.17 27.93
N GLU A 457 10.90 -15.90 27.13
CA GLU A 457 12.12 -16.61 27.55
C GLU A 457 13.20 -15.66 28.11
N ARG A 458 13.16 -14.37 27.76
CA ARG A 458 14.02 -13.30 28.31
C ARG A 458 13.43 -12.59 29.54
N GLY A 459 12.25 -13.02 30.02
CA GLY A 459 11.57 -12.35 31.13
C GLY A 459 10.70 -11.16 30.72
N PHE A 460 10.43 -10.93 29.43
CA PHE A 460 9.47 -9.91 29.00
C PHE A 460 8.03 -10.29 29.41
N GLY A 461 7.46 -9.53 30.34
CA GLY A 461 6.10 -9.71 30.84
C GLY A 461 5.02 -8.86 30.15
N GLY A 462 5.42 -7.88 29.34
CA GLY A 462 4.52 -6.87 28.77
C GLY A 462 3.69 -7.32 27.56
N ALA A 463 3.01 -6.35 26.94
CA ALA A 463 2.19 -6.57 25.75
C ALA A 463 3.05 -6.67 24.47
N PHE A 464 2.97 -7.80 23.74
CA PHE A 464 3.55 -7.90 22.40
C PHE A 464 2.49 -7.62 21.33
N GLN A 465 2.70 -6.53 20.58
CA GLN A 465 1.77 -5.94 19.62
C GLN A 465 2.40 -5.86 18.22
N LEU A 466 1.57 -5.95 17.18
CA LEU A 466 1.96 -5.79 15.79
C LEU A 466 1.24 -4.58 15.19
N MET A 467 1.94 -3.82 14.36
CA MET A 467 1.31 -2.77 13.53
C MET A 467 0.48 -3.41 12.40
N THR A 468 -0.64 -2.79 12.07
CA THR A 468 -1.50 -3.19 10.93
C THR A 468 -1.43 -2.18 9.79
N SER A 469 -1.96 -2.60 8.64
CA SER A 469 -2.23 -1.77 7.47
C SER A 469 -2.98 -0.45 7.77
N THR A 470 -3.70 -0.36 8.90
CA THR A 470 -4.49 0.82 9.31
C THR A 470 -3.69 1.94 9.98
N GLY A 471 -2.43 1.69 10.39
CA GLY A 471 -1.70 2.52 11.36
C GLY A 471 -2.03 2.23 12.82
N GLY A 472 -2.97 1.30 13.09
CA GLY A 472 -3.32 0.81 14.42
C GLY A 472 -2.57 -0.45 14.84
N VAL A 473 -2.34 -0.62 16.14
CA VAL A 473 -1.68 -1.81 16.71
C VAL A 473 -2.66 -2.88 17.22
N ILE A 474 -2.30 -4.16 17.05
CA ILE A 474 -3.11 -5.33 17.48
C ILE A 474 -2.26 -6.32 18.30
N PRO A 475 -2.85 -7.13 19.21
CA PRO A 475 -2.08 -8.10 19.99
C PRO A 475 -1.59 -9.26 19.11
N ALA A 476 -0.42 -9.83 19.45
CA ALA A 476 0.13 -11.01 18.77
C ALA A 476 -0.86 -12.20 18.66
N ALA A 477 -1.71 -12.39 19.68
CA ALA A 477 -2.75 -13.43 19.67
C ALA A 477 -3.83 -13.23 18.57
N LEU A 478 -4.07 -11.99 18.13
CA LEU A 478 -4.95 -11.68 16.99
C LEU A 478 -4.17 -11.70 15.68
N ALA A 479 -2.95 -11.15 15.66
CA ALA A 479 -2.08 -11.12 14.49
C ALA A 479 -1.73 -12.53 13.96
N THR A 480 -1.64 -13.54 14.84
CA THR A 480 -1.51 -14.95 14.44
C THR A 480 -2.74 -15.56 13.75
N ARG A 481 -3.90 -14.90 13.82
CA ARG A 481 -5.18 -15.33 13.21
C ARG A 481 -5.59 -14.49 12.00
N LEU A 482 -5.17 -13.22 11.98
CA LEU A 482 -5.42 -12.25 10.91
C LEU A 482 -4.12 -11.69 10.30
N PRO A 483 -3.13 -12.52 9.89
CA PRO A 483 -1.87 -12.03 9.31
C PRO A 483 -2.05 -11.21 8.02
N VAL A 484 -3.19 -11.29 7.34
CA VAL A 484 -3.52 -10.41 6.19
C VAL A 484 -3.59 -8.92 6.58
N ALA A 485 -3.92 -8.59 7.83
CA ALA A 485 -3.94 -7.21 8.32
C ALA A 485 -2.53 -6.63 8.57
N LEU A 486 -1.48 -7.44 8.44
CA LEU A 486 -0.07 -7.01 8.58
C LEU A 486 0.58 -6.64 7.24
N LEU A 487 -0.13 -6.85 6.12
CA LEU A 487 0.31 -6.40 4.80
C LEU A 487 0.49 -4.88 4.83
N VAL A 488 1.61 -4.40 4.26
CA VAL A 488 1.94 -2.96 4.19
C VAL A 488 2.05 -2.27 5.59
N SER A 489 2.28 -3.03 6.66
CA SER A 489 2.33 -2.50 8.04
C SER A 489 3.51 -1.54 8.34
N GLY A 490 4.70 -1.80 7.79
CA GLY A 490 5.86 -0.90 7.93
C GLY A 490 5.61 0.47 7.26
N PRO A 491 5.24 0.52 5.97
CA PRO A 491 4.88 1.77 5.30
C PRO A 491 3.69 2.51 5.95
N ALA A 492 2.72 1.79 6.53
CA ALA A 492 1.66 2.38 7.34
C ALA A 492 2.20 3.07 8.62
N ALA A 493 3.23 2.51 9.28
CA ALA A 493 3.90 3.16 10.39
C ALA A 493 4.64 4.44 9.96
N GLY A 494 5.32 4.42 8.80
CA GLY A 494 5.91 5.61 8.19
C GLY A 494 4.87 6.73 7.96
N ALA A 495 3.68 6.38 7.46
CA ALA A 495 2.60 7.35 7.25
C ALA A 495 2.01 7.92 8.56
N VAL A 496 1.90 7.10 9.62
CA VAL A 496 1.55 7.58 10.98
C VAL A 496 2.62 8.56 11.50
N ALA A 497 3.90 8.23 11.34
CA ALA A 497 4.99 9.12 11.74
C ALA A 497 4.98 10.45 10.98
N ALA A 498 4.77 10.41 9.66
CA ALA A 498 4.69 11.60 8.82
C ALA A 498 3.56 12.55 9.25
N ALA A 499 2.40 12.02 9.66
CA ALA A 499 1.28 12.82 10.11
C ALA A 499 1.55 13.54 11.46
N GLU A 500 2.04 12.81 12.46
CA GLU A 500 2.37 13.35 13.79
C GLU A 500 3.55 14.34 13.72
N LEU A 501 4.58 14.05 12.90
CA LEU A 501 5.71 14.95 12.68
C LEU A 501 5.29 16.21 11.91
N GLY A 502 4.41 16.09 10.91
CA GLY A 502 3.84 17.22 10.19
C GLY A 502 3.09 18.18 11.12
N LEU A 503 2.16 17.65 11.92
CA LEU A 503 1.42 18.42 12.93
C LEU A 503 2.35 19.18 13.90
N ARG A 504 3.40 18.52 14.41
CA ARG A 504 4.37 19.13 15.34
C ARG A 504 5.29 20.16 14.70
N LEU A 505 5.62 20.00 13.42
CA LEU A 505 6.46 20.94 12.69
C LEU A 505 5.67 22.14 12.14
N GLY A 506 4.34 22.05 12.08
CA GLY A 506 3.43 23.10 11.58
C GLY A 506 3.03 22.92 10.11
N GLU A 507 3.30 21.75 9.55
CA GLU A 507 2.99 21.35 8.16
C GLU A 507 1.98 20.18 8.23
N PRO A 508 0.67 20.43 8.38
CA PRO A 508 -0.34 19.37 8.53
C PRO A 508 -0.66 18.63 7.22
N ASP A 509 -0.37 19.27 6.07
CA ASP A 509 -0.61 18.75 4.73
C ASP A 509 0.72 18.36 4.11
N VAL A 510 1.05 17.06 4.15
CA VAL A 510 2.35 16.55 3.71
C VAL A 510 2.25 15.38 2.74
N VAL A 511 3.17 15.40 1.78
CA VAL A 511 3.43 14.30 0.87
C VAL A 511 4.58 13.49 1.47
N MET A 512 4.34 12.23 1.81
CA MET A 512 5.33 11.33 2.42
C MET A 512 6.24 10.71 1.35
N LEU A 513 7.53 10.61 1.67
CA LEU A 513 8.53 9.86 0.92
C LEU A 513 9.48 9.12 1.89
N ASP A 514 9.21 7.85 2.18
CA ASP A 514 10.21 6.94 2.77
C ASP A 514 11.05 6.35 1.63
N VAL A 515 12.38 6.35 1.73
CA VAL A 515 13.25 5.60 0.79
C VAL A 515 14.26 4.76 1.55
N GLY A 516 14.10 3.45 1.43
CA GLY A 516 14.98 2.43 2.00
C GLY A 516 16.01 1.88 1.01
N GLY A 517 16.61 0.74 1.38
CA GLY A 517 17.57 0.04 0.53
C GLY A 517 16.96 -0.75 -0.63
N THR A 518 15.65 -1.05 -0.57
CA THR A 518 14.97 -1.94 -1.54
C THR A 518 13.81 -1.28 -2.28
N SER A 519 13.21 -0.26 -1.68
CA SER A 519 11.94 0.33 -2.09
C SER A 519 11.82 1.77 -1.58
N ALA A 520 10.86 2.49 -2.15
CA ALA A 520 10.34 3.74 -1.63
C ALA A 520 8.84 3.57 -1.38
N ASP A 521 8.34 4.23 -0.36
CA ASP A 521 6.95 4.15 0.06
C ASP A 521 6.37 5.56 0.19
N VAL A 522 5.29 5.81 -0.55
CA VAL A 522 4.71 7.16 -0.69
C VAL A 522 3.25 7.21 -0.29
N ALA A 523 2.87 8.25 0.44
CA ALA A 523 1.52 8.46 0.94
C ALA A 523 1.15 9.95 0.94
N LEU A 524 -0.14 10.22 1.10
CA LEU A 524 -0.66 11.58 1.28
C LEU A 524 -1.29 11.72 2.67
N ILE A 525 -0.89 12.77 3.37
CA ILE A 525 -1.43 13.20 4.66
C ILE A 525 -2.13 14.54 4.42
N GLU A 526 -3.41 14.63 4.78
CA GLU A 526 -4.23 15.85 4.66
C GLU A 526 -4.76 16.18 6.06
N GLY A 527 -4.60 17.42 6.53
CA GLY A 527 -5.06 17.88 7.86
C GLY A 527 -4.46 17.12 9.06
N GLY A 528 -3.24 16.58 8.93
CA GLY A 528 -2.61 15.73 9.94
C GLY A 528 -3.17 14.30 10.02
N LEU A 529 -3.90 13.84 8.99
CA LEU A 529 -4.44 12.49 8.93
C LEU A 529 -3.96 11.75 7.66
N PRO A 530 -3.36 10.55 7.78
CA PRO A 530 -3.04 9.73 6.62
C PRO A 530 -4.31 9.33 5.85
N ARG A 531 -4.31 9.53 4.53
CA ARG A 531 -5.42 9.14 3.65
C ARG A 531 -5.67 7.63 3.75
N ARG A 532 -6.93 7.21 3.83
CA ARG A 532 -7.33 5.80 4.00
C ARG A 532 -8.08 5.26 2.78
N ARG A 533 -8.03 3.94 2.61
CA ARG A 533 -8.82 3.16 1.66
C ARG A 533 -9.35 1.90 2.32
N TYR A 534 -10.62 1.58 2.09
CA TYR A 534 -11.23 0.34 2.63
C TYR A 534 -10.99 -0.89 1.76
N ARG A 535 -10.39 -0.70 0.58
CA ARG A 535 -9.99 -1.75 -0.36
C ARG A 535 -8.71 -1.33 -1.08
N GLY A 536 -7.79 -2.26 -1.27
CA GLY A 536 -6.61 -2.06 -2.11
C GLY A 536 -6.09 -3.37 -2.67
N GLU A 537 -4.80 -3.45 -2.91
CA GLU A 537 -4.18 -4.52 -3.69
C GLU A 537 -2.76 -4.80 -3.19
N VAL A 538 -2.36 -6.07 -3.16
CA VAL A 538 -0.97 -6.50 -2.96
C VAL A 538 -0.66 -7.55 -4.02
N ALA A 539 0.42 -7.36 -4.79
CA ALA A 539 0.86 -8.27 -5.86
C ALA A 539 -0.23 -8.62 -6.91
N GLY A 540 -1.10 -7.67 -7.29
CA GLY A 540 -2.20 -7.93 -8.22
C GLY A 540 -3.43 -8.60 -7.59
N LEU A 541 -3.44 -8.84 -6.28
CA LEU A 541 -4.54 -9.50 -5.56
C LEU A 541 -5.28 -8.49 -4.67
N PRO A 542 -6.63 -8.38 -4.78
CA PRO A 542 -7.39 -7.42 -4.00
C PRO A 542 -7.46 -7.80 -2.52
N VAL A 543 -7.21 -6.81 -1.66
CA VAL A 543 -7.34 -6.87 -0.20
C VAL A 543 -8.51 -5.98 0.21
N ALA A 544 -9.57 -6.61 0.70
CA ALA A 544 -10.81 -5.98 1.17
C ALA A 544 -10.76 -5.72 2.68
N LEU A 545 -9.79 -4.91 3.10
CA LEU A 545 -9.62 -4.46 4.48
C LEU A 545 -9.29 -2.96 4.53
N PRO A 546 -9.62 -2.29 5.66
CA PRO A 546 -9.14 -0.94 5.94
C PRO A 546 -7.62 -0.87 5.93
N GLN A 547 -7.07 0.15 5.27
CA GLN A 547 -5.64 0.47 5.28
C GLN A 547 -5.38 1.94 4.97
N ILE A 548 -4.20 2.42 5.35
CA ILE A 548 -3.65 3.69 4.85
C ILE A 548 -3.34 3.50 3.35
N ASP A 549 -3.60 4.53 2.55
CA ASP A 549 -3.36 4.53 1.10
C ASP A 549 -1.90 4.87 0.79
N VAL A 550 -1.00 3.94 1.16
CA VAL A 550 0.43 3.97 0.83
C VAL A 550 0.69 3.20 -0.47
N LEU A 551 1.55 3.73 -1.32
CA LEU A 551 2.00 3.09 -2.55
C LEU A 551 3.48 2.68 -2.42
N PRO A 552 3.80 1.37 -2.34
CA PRO A 552 5.17 0.87 -2.42
C PRO A 552 5.70 0.91 -3.87
N ILE A 553 6.98 1.23 -4.02
CA ILE A 553 7.67 1.44 -5.30
C ILE A 553 8.98 0.63 -5.29
N GLY A 554 9.31 -0.06 -6.41
CA GLY A 554 10.58 -0.80 -6.60
C GLY A 554 11.83 0.07 -6.82
N ALA A 555 11.86 1.27 -6.25
CA ALA A 555 12.93 2.26 -6.38
C ALA A 555 13.49 2.61 -4.99
N GLY A 556 14.73 2.23 -4.71
CA GLY A 556 15.46 2.57 -3.49
C GLY A 556 16.96 2.47 -3.69
N GLY A 557 17.77 2.66 -2.63
CA GLY A 557 19.23 2.75 -2.76
C GLY A 557 19.88 1.55 -3.46
N GLY A 558 19.40 0.34 -3.21
CA GLY A 558 19.88 -0.90 -3.84
C GLY A 558 19.22 -1.26 -5.17
N SER A 559 18.33 -0.45 -5.75
CA SER A 559 17.70 -0.76 -7.04
C SER A 559 18.75 -0.83 -8.15
N LEU A 560 18.71 -1.90 -8.94
CA LEU A 560 19.74 -2.22 -9.95
C LEU A 560 19.64 -1.27 -11.15
N ALA A 561 20.76 -0.63 -11.49
CA ALA A 561 20.90 0.20 -12.68
C ALA A 561 21.48 -0.63 -13.85
N ARG A 562 20.82 -0.62 -15.00
CA ARG A 562 21.25 -1.35 -16.20
C ARG A 562 20.79 -0.69 -17.49
N VAL A 563 21.51 -0.90 -18.57
CA VAL A 563 21.07 -0.53 -19.92
C VAL A 563 20.40 -1.72 -20.59
N ASP A 564 19.20 -1.53 -21.13
CA ASP A 564 18.46 -2.58 -21.85
C ASP A 564 18.98 -2.80 -23.28
N ALA A 565 18.49 -3.86 -23.94
CA ALA A 565 18.91 -4.25 -25.29
C ALA A 565 18.58 -3.21 -26.39
N PHE A 566 17.88 -2.13 -26.06
CA PHE A 566 17.57 -1.01 -26.95
C PHE A 566 18.37 0.26 -26.61
N GLY A 567 19.32 0.19 -25.67
CA GLY A 567 20.14 1.31 -25.23
C GLY A 567 19.46 2.24 -24.22
N SER A 568 18.37 1.79 -23.56
CA SER A 568 17.65 2.60 -22.58
C SER A 568 18.08 2.27 -21.14
N LEU A 569 18.41 3.29 -20.36
CA LEU A 569 18.74 3.13 -18.93
C LEU A 569 17.47 2.78 -18.13
N ARG A 570 17.56 1.70 -17.35
CA ARG A 570 16.54 1.24 -16.39
C ARG A 570 17.15 1.23 -14.99
N VAL A 571 16.33 1.61 -14.00
CA VAL A 571 16.66 1.49 -12.57
C VAL A 571 15.51 0.74 -11.91
N GLY A 572 15.81 -0.38 -11.26
CA GLY A 572 14.79 -1.30 -10.75
C GLY A 572 14.00 -2.02 -11.88
N PRO A 573 12.87 -2.68 -11.56
CA PRO A 573 12.34 -2.87 -10.20
C PRO A 573 13.14 -3.87 -9.34
N GLU A 574 14.12 -4.57 -9.92
CA GLU A 574 15.01 -5.47 -9.20
C GLU A 574 15.96 -4.69 -8.27
N SER A 575 16.26 -5.27 -7.10
CA SER A 575 17.15 -4.69 -6.09
C SER A 575 18.23 -5.68 -5.66
N ALA A 576 19.41 -5.17 -5.33
CA ALA A 576 20.51 -5.94 -4.76
C ALA A 576 20.28 -6.36 -3.29
N GLY A 577 19.27 -5.81 -2.62
CA GLY A 577 18.90 -6.17 -1.26
C GLY A 577 19.95 -5.82 -0.20
N ALA A 578 20.07 -6.67 0.83
CA ALA A 578 21.11 -6.59 1.85
C ALA A 578 22.35 -7.45 1.53
N ASP A 579 22.12 -8.54 0.80
CA ASP A 579 23.07 -9.58 0.44
C ASP A 579 22.69 -10.06 -0.98
N PRO A 580 23.54 -9.87 -2.01
CA PRO A 580 24.90 -9.32 -1.94
C PRO A 580 24.96 -7.79 -1.75
N GLY A 581 23.84 -7.05 -1.89
CA GLY A 581 23.80 -5.59 -1.75
C GLY A 581 24.51 -4.81 -2.88
N PRO A 582 24.57 -3.47 -2.77
CA PRO A 582 25.35 -2.59 -3.65
C PRO A 582 26.81 -3.00 -3.85
N ALA A 583 27.42 -2.61 -4.97
CA ALA A 583 28.84 -2.86 -5.22
C ALA A 583 29.73 -2.16 -4.17
N ALA A 584 29.32 -0.97 -3.73
CA ALA A 584 29.90 -0.20 -2.63
C ALA A 584 29.99 -0.96 -1.29
N TYR A 585 29.20 -2.01 -1.07
CA TYR A 585 29.26 -2.78 0.19
C TYR A 585 30.34 -3.87 0.19
N GLY A 586 31.15 -3.96 -0.89
CA GLY A 586 32.23 -4.95 -1.02
C GLY A 586 31.77 -6.36 -1.43
N SER A 587 30.47 -6.59 -1.56
CA SER A 587 29.87 -7.87 -1.97
C SER A 587 29.08 -7.81 -3.28
N GLY A 588 28.46 -6.67 -3.59
CA GLY A 588 27.68 -6.49 -4.82
C GLY A 588 28.51 -6.63 -6.12
N PRO A 589 27.96 -7.27 -7.16
CA PRO A 589 28.57 -7.25 -8.49
C PRO A 589 28.08 -6.08 -9.35
N HIS A 590 26.82 -5.65 -9.21
CA HIS A 590 26.10 -4.75 -10.13
C HIS A 590 25.95 -3.32 -9.61
N ALA A 591 25.77 -2.38 -10.54
CA ALA A 591 25.51 -0.98 -10.23
C ALA A 591 24.13 -0.75 -9.58
N THR A 592 24.08 0.15 -8.60
CA THR A 592 22.86 0.57 -7.88
C THR A 592 22.76 2.09 -7.75
N VAL A 593 21.63 2.57 -7.22
CA VAL A 593 21.43 3.99 -6.86
C VAL A 593 22.42 4.44 -5.77
N THR A 594 22.73 3.60 -4.78
CA THR A 594 23.76 3.85 -3.76
C THR A 594 25.15 4.00 -4.40
N ASP A 595 25.50 3.15 -5.36
CA ASP A 595 26.78 3.24 -6.07
C ASP A 595 26.87 4.58 -6.84
N ALA A 596 25.78 4.98 -7.50
CA ALA A 596 25.70 6.27 -8.17
C ALA A 596 25.84 7.46 -7.18
N HIS A 597 25.22 7.40 -6.00
CA HIS A 597 25.35 8.44 -4.97
C HIS A 597 26.76 8.53 -4.36
N LEU A 598 27.49 7.41 -4.28
CA LEU A 598 28.88 7.37 -3.87
C LEU A 598 29.81 7.93 -4.97
N VAL A 599 29.63 7.52 -6.22
CA VAL A 599 30.35 8.06 -7.39
C VAL A 599 30.08 9.57 -7.56
N ARG A 600 28.89 10.06 -7.23
CA ARG A 600 28.54 11.49 -7.21
C ARG A 600 29.24 12.28 -6.08
N GLY A 601 29.88 11.60 -5.12
CA GLY A 601 30.44 12.23 -3.93
C GLY A 601 29.37 12.77 -2.97
N SER A 602 28.13 12.28 -3.05
CA SER A 602 27.01 12.71 -2.20
C SER A 602 26.91 11.88 -0.91
N ILE A 603 27.22 10.59 -0.96
CA ILE A 603 27.50 9.75 0.22
C ILE A 603 28.99 9.88 0.60
N ASP A 604 29.32 9.68 1.88
CA ASP A 604 30.70 9.72 2.35
C ASP A 604 31.40 8.34 2.24
N PRO A 605 32.58 8.23 1.59
CA PRO A 605 33.32 6.96 1.49
C PRO A 605 33.75 6.36 2.84
N ALA A 606 33.88 7.18 3.90
CA ALA A 606 34.25 6.69 5.23
C ALA A 606 33.23 5.72 5.84
N GLY A 607 31.99 5.68 5.31
CA GLY A 607 31.02 4.63 5.59
C GLY A 607 29.64 5.12 6.00
N LEU A 608 28.65 4.24 5.86
CA LEU A 608 27.32 4.39 6.45
C LEU A 608 27.35 3.97 7.94
N LEU A 609 26.28 4.27 8.68
CA LEU A 609 26.14 3.89 10.10
C LEU A 609 27.28 4.42 10.97
N GLY A 610 27.71 5.67 10.73
CA GLY A 610 28.84 6.30 11.42
C GLY A 610 30.20 5.65 11.15
N GLY A 611 30.34 4.91 10.04
CA GLY A 611 31.55 4.16 9.69
C GLY A 611 31.48 2.66 9.98
N ALA A 612 30.41 2.17 10.62
CA ALA A 612 30.22 0.73 10.89
C ALA A 612 29.93 -0.11 9.62
N LEU A 613 29.65 0.55 8.49
CA LEU A 613 29.64 -0.05 7.15
C LEU A 613 30.56 0.78 6.23
N PRO A 614 31.86 0.44 6.11
CA PRO A 614 32.76 1.12 5.16
C PRO A 614 32.31 0.87 3.72
N LEU A 615 32.63 1.81 2.81
CA LEU A 615 32.21 1.76 1.41
C LEU A 615 33.39 1.68 0.44
N ASP A 616 33.24 0.84 -0.58
CA ASP A 616 34.20 0.65 -1.66
C ASP A 616 33.83 1.56 -2.86
N ALA A 617 34.41 2.75 -2.89
CA ALA A 617 34.16 3.74 -3.94
C ALA A 617 34.68 3.30 -5.32
N GLU A 618 35.76 2.53 -5.38
CA GLU A 618 36.33 2.03 -6.64
C GLU A 618 35.46 0.94 -7.26
N ARG A 619 34.90 0.04 -6.46
CA ARG A 619 33.94 -0.97 -6.95
C ARG A 619 32.59 -0.37 -7.32
N ALA A 620 32.12 0.65 -6.59
CA ALA A 620 30.96 1.44 -7.00
C ALA A 620 31.19 2.10 -8.37
N ARG A 621 32.36 2.73 -8.56
CA ARG A 621 32.77 3.33 -9.83
C ARG A 621 32.84 2.31 -10.95
N ALA A 622 33.57 1.22 -10.77
CA ALA A 622 33.75 0.17 -11.77
C ALA A 622 32.42 -0.51 -12.16
N ALA A 623 31.48 -0.65 -11.22
CA ALA A 623 30.14 -1.14 -11.52
C ALA A 623 29.34 -0.16 -12.39
N ILE A 624 29.32 1.13 -12.05
CA ILE A 624 28.67 2.20 -12.83
C ILE A 624 29.30 2.32 -14.23
N GLU A 625 30.62 2.25 -14.34
CA GLU A 625 31.35 2.30 -15.61
C GLU A 625 31.00 1.13 -16.53
N ARG A 626 30.90 -0.09 -15.98
CA ARG A 626 30.60 -1.32 -16.72
C ARG A 626 29.12 -1.45 -17.11
N ASP A 627 28.20 -1.22 -16.17
CA ASP A 627 26.77 -1.52 -16.36
C ASP A 627 25.98 -0.36 -17.01
N VAL A 628 26.51 0.87 -16.96
CA VAL A 628 25.81 2.08 -17.46
C VAL A 628 26.69 2.97 -18.33
N ALA A 629 27.87 3.38 -17.88
CA ALA A 629 28.64 4.43 -18.58
C ALA A 629 29.18 3.96 -19.94
N GLY A 630 29.86 2.81 -19.97
CA GLY A 630 30.38 2.19 -21.19
C GLY A 630 29.29 1.90 -22.24
N PRO A 631 28.17 1.23 -21.89
CA PRO A 631 27.06 0.99 -22.82
C PRO A 631 26.38 2.25 -23.38
N LEU A 632 26.46 3.40 -22.70
CA LEU A 632 25.89 4.68 -23.15
C LEU A 632 26.93 5.66 -23.76
N GLY A 633 28.23 5.35 -23.69
CA GLY A 633 29.29 6.27 -24.09
C GLY A 633 29.43 7.51 -23.17
N LEU A 634 29.10 7.37 -21.88
CA LEU A 634 29.19 8.42 -20.87
C LEU A 634 30.43 8.27 -19.99
N SER A 635 30.77 9.31 -19.22
CA SER A 635 31.67 9.18 -18.07
C SER A 635 30.93 8.57 -16.87
N ALA A 636 31.66 8.04 -15.88
CA ALA A 636 31.07 7.44 -14.68
C ALA A 636 30.16 8.42 -13.91
N GLU A 637 30.53 9.70 -13.90
CA GLU A 637 29.88 10.78 -13.16
C GLU A 637 28.57 11.19 -13.86
N ALA A 638 28.59 11.33 -15.19
CA ALA A 638 27.40 11.58 -16.00
C ALA A 638 26.44 10.38 -16.04
N ALA A 639 26.98 9.15 -15.97
CA ALA A 639 26.21 7.92 -15.80
C ALA A 639 25.54 7.88 -14.42
N ALA A 640 26.29 8.13 -13.33
CA ALA A 640 25.78 8.18 -11.96
C ALA A 640 24.68 9.25 -11.79
N ALA A 641 24.91 10.47 -12.30
CA ALA A 641 23.89 11.53 -12.30
C ALA A 641 22.62 11.10 -13.07
N SER A 642 22.77 10.32 -14.16
CA SER A 642 21.64 9.79 -14.92
C SER A 642 20.91 8.64 -14.21
N VAL A 643 21.61 7.77 -13.46
CA VAL A 643 21.00 6.73 -12.61
C VAL A 643 20.13 7.37 -11.52
N ILE A 644 20.66 8.37 -10.81
CA ILE A 644 19.94 9.08 -9.75
C ILE A 644 18.69 9.77 -10.34
N ARG A 645 18.83 10.53 -11.42
CA ARG A 645 17.72 11.20 -12.10
C ARG A 645 16.62 10.25 -12.60
N VAL A 646 16.95 9.02 -13.00
CA VAL A 646 15.94 8.01 -13.37
C VAL A 646 15.23 7.45 -12.13
N ALA A 647 15.93 7.26 -11.01
CA ALA A 647 15.31 6.90 -9.74
C ALA A 647 14.39 8.01 -9.20
N ASP A 648 14.85 9.26 -9.22
CA ASP A 648 14.08 10.45 -8.83
C ASP A 648 12.77 10.55 -9.64
N GLY A 649 12.85 10.40 -10.96
CA GLY A 649 11.69 10.44 -11.86
C GLY A 649 10.68 9.32 -11.58
N LEU A 650 11.14 8.09 -11.30
CA LEU A 650 10.27 6.96 -10.92
C LEU A 650 9.53 7.23 -9.60
N MET A 651 10.20 7.83 -8.62
CA MET A 651 9.58 8.23 -7.35
C MET A 651 8.60 9.39 -7.55
N ALA A 652 8.96 10.40 -8.35
CA ALA A 652 8.10 11.53 -8.69
C ALA A 652 6.82 11.10 -9.44
N ASP A 653 6.90 10.14 -10.37
CA ASP A 653 5.72 9.62 -11.07
C ASP A 653 4.79 8.81 -10.15
N ALA A 654 5.33 8.04 -9.21
CA ALA A 654 4.52 7.38 -8.19
C ALA A 654 3.85 8.40 -7.24
N LEU A 655 4.55 9.48 -6.88
CA LEU A 655 4.00 10.59 -6.10
C LEU A 655 2.87 11.31 -6.85
N ARG A 656 3.03 11.56 -8.16
CA ARG A 656 1.97 12.06 -9.05
C ARG A 656 0.77 11.10 -9.10
N ALA A 657 1.00 9.79 -9.05
CA ALA A 657 -0.07 8.77 -9.07
C ALA A 657 -0.91 8.73 -7.76
N VAL A 658 -0.32 9.03 -6.59
CA VAL A 658 -1.07 9.16 -5.33
C VAL A 658 -1.68 10.55 -5.09
N THR A 659 -1.31 11.56 -5.90
CA THR A 659 -1.76 12.96 -5.75
C THR A 659 -2.41 13.55 -7.02
N VAL A 660 -1.62 14.08 -7.95
CA VAL A 660 -2.08 14.85 -9.12
C VAL A 660 -3.02 14.04 -10.03
N ALA A 661 -2.75 12.75 -10.23
CA ALA A 661 -3.61 11.84 -10.99
C ALA A 661 -5.00 11.63 -10.37
N ARG A 662 -5.20 12.07 -9.13
CA ARG A 662 -6.45 12.03 -8.36
C ARG A 662 -7.07 13.42 -8.16
N GLY A 663 -6.55 14.44 -8.85
CA GLY A 663 -7.05 15.83 -8.79
C GLY A 663 -6.49 16.69 -7.66
N ILE A 664 -5.42 16.24 -6.98
CA ILE A 664 -4.88 16.89 -5.78
C ILE A 664 -3.70 17.80 -6.14
N ASP A 665 -3.70 19.04 -5.65
CA ASP A 665 -2.65 20.04 -5.90
C ASP A 665 -1.62 20.06 -4.76
N VAL A 666 -0.46 19.44 -5.00
CA VAL A 666 0.60 19.28 -4.00
C VAL A 666 1.41 20.55 -3.73
N ARG A 667 1.24 21.63 -4.50
CA ARG A 667 2.11 22.82 -4.40
C ARG A 667 1.96 23.58 -3.08
N GLY A 668 0.86 23.36 -2.36
CA GLY A 668 0.64 23.86 -1.00
C GLY A 668 1.03 22.90 0.13
N HIS A 669 1.56 21.71 -0.19
CA HIS A 669 2.02 20.72 0.78
C HIS A 669 3.55 20.79 0.94
N ALA A 670 4.08 20.26 2.03
CA ALA A 670 5.52 19.97 2.15
C ALA A 670 5.84 18.50 1.82
N LEU A 671 7.03 18.23 1.27
CA LEU A 671 7.52 16.87 1.04
C LEU A 671 8.26 16.39 2.30
N LEU A 672 7.66 15.48 3.07
CA LEU A 672 8.25 14.91 4.28
C LEU A 672 9.04 13.65 3.91
N ALA A 673 10.37 13.78 3.86
CA ALA A 673 11.29 12.78 3.34
C ALA A 673 12.10 12.10 4.45
N PHE A 674 12.06 10.77 4.47
CA PHE A 674 12.74 9.95 5.47
C PHE A 674 13.18 8.59 4.91
N GLY A 675 13.48 7.63 5.78
CA GLY A 675 14.25 6.44 5.43
C GLY A 675 15.75 6.73 5.37
N GLY A 676 16.53 5.72 5.01
CA GLY A 676 17.98 5.85 4.91
C GLY A 676 18.42 6.76 3.77
N ALA A 677 17.68 6.78 2.66
CA ALA A 677 18.04 7.47 1.42
C ALA A 677 17.12 8.64 1.03
N GLY A 678 15.90 8.77 1.60
CA GLY A 678 14.93 9.78 1.15
C GLY A 678 15.48 11.21 1.11
N PRO A 679 16.20 11.67 2.16
CA PRO A 679 16.85 12.98 2.17
C PRO A 679 17.96 13.22 1.11
N LEU A 680 18.43 12.19 0.38
CA LEU A 680 19.30 12.35 -0.79
C LEU A 680 18.52 12.77 -2.06
N HIS A 681 17.27 12.34 -2.17
CA HIS A 681 16.41 12.53 -3.34
C HIS A 681 15.41 13.69 -3.18
N ALA A 682 15.07 14.02 -1.93
CA ALA A 682 13.94 14.87 -1.57
C ALA A 682 13.86 16.21 -2.33
N CYS A 683 14.95 16.99 -2.35
CA CYS A 683 14.95 18.31 -2.99
C CYS A 683 14.70 18.22 -4.51
N ALA A 684 15.27 17.22 -5.20
CA ALA A 684 15.07 17.03 -6.63
C ALA A 684 13.61 16.61 -6.94
N ILE A 685 13.07 15.68 -6.15
CA ILE A 685 11.67 15.25 -6.27
C ILE A 685 10.69 16.40 -5.95
N ALA A 686 11.01 17.25 -4.96
CA ALA A 686 10.21 18.41 -4.63
C ALA A 686 10.16 19.42 -5.80
N GLU A 687 11.29 19.70 -6.47
CA GLU A 687 11.29 20.51 -7.69
C GLU A 687 10.42 19.91 -8.80
N ASP A 688 10.51 18.60 -9.02
CA ASP A 688 9.77 17.87 -10.06
C ASP A 688 8.24 17.83 -9.78
N LEU A 689 7.83 18.00 -8.52
CA LEU A 689 6.43 18.13 -8.09
C LEU A 689 5.95 19.58 -7.97
N GLY A 690 6.86 20.57 -8.06
CA GLY A 690 6.54 21.98 -7.79
C GLY A 690 6.31 22.30 -6.32
N VAL A 691 6.83 21.47 -5.40
CA VAL A 691 6.78 21.64 -3.95
C VAL A 691 7.94 22.55 -3.50
N ALA A 692 7.64 23.59 -2.71
CA ALA A 692 8.62 24.58 -2.26
C ALA A 692 9.33 24.22 -0.94
N ARG A 693 8.85 23.20 -0.21
CA ARG A 693 9.33 22.81 1.12
C ARG A 693 9.64 21.33 1.21
N VAL A 694 10.81 21.00 1.76
CA VAL A 694 11.20 19.65 2.16
C VAL A 694 11.34 19.61 3.68
N VAL A 695 10.77 18.60 4.31
CA VAL A 695 10.88 18.33 5.75
C VAL A 695 11.66 17.05 5.96
N VAL A 696 12.75 17.13 6.72
CA VAL A 696 13.57 15.99 7.13
C VAL A 696 13.53 15.88 8.66
N PRO A 697 12.96 14.81 9.26
CA PRO A 697 12.81 14.70 10.72
C PRO A 697 14.15 14.49 11.44
N ARG A 698 14.17 14.55 12.79
CA ARG A 698 15.40 14.35 13.59
C ARG A 698 16.09 13.01 13.34
N HIS A 699 15.34 11.94 13.07
CA HIS A 699 15.88 10.58 12.83
C HIS A 699 15.27 9.93 11.56
N PRO A 700 15.66 10.37 10.35
CA PRO A 700 15.04 9.94 9.10
C PRO A 700 15.14 8.43 8.87
N GLY A 701 16.31 7.84 9.13
CA GLY A 701 16.56 6.41 8.99
C GLY A 701 15.95 5.54 10.09
N LEU A 702 15.14 6.10 10.98
CA LEU A 702 14.38 5.41 12.04
C LEU A 702 12.90 5.83 12.09
N THR A 703 12.45 6.74 11.22
CA THR A 703 11.12 7.39 11.35
C THR A 703 9.95 6.41 11.33
N SER A 704 10.01 5.35 10.51
CA SER A 704 9.00 4.30 10.45
C SER A 704 8.93 3.47 11.74
N ALA A 705 10.05 3.26 12.43
CA ALA A 705 10.08 2.64 13.76
C ALA A 705 9.53 3.59 14.84
N LEU A 706 9.78 4.90 14.75
CA LEU A 706 9.12 5.88 15.63
C LEU A 706 7.60 5.89 15.41
N GLY A 707 7.13 5.67 14.18
CA GLY A 707 5.70 5.49 13.87
C GLY A 707 5.03 4.33 14.60
N LEU A 708 5.77 3.28 14.98
CA LEU A 708 5.27 2.18 15.82
C LEU A 708 5.07 2.61 17.30
N LEU A 709 5.86 3.58 17.79
CA LEU A 709 5.64 4.21 19.10
C LEU A 709 4.44 5.15 19.09
N MET A 710 4.18 5.82 17.96
CA MET A 710 3.05 6.73 17.76
C MET A 710 1.72 6.00 17.50
N GLY A 711 1.78 4.81 16.88
CA GLY A 711 0.62 4.03 16.45
C GLY A 711 -0.47 3.88 17.51
N GLU A 712 -1.69 4.29 17.17
CA GLU A 712 -2.87 4.29 18.04
C GLU A 712 -3.30 2.87 18.44
N GLY A 713 -3.94 2.73 19.60
CA GLY A 713 -4.78 1.57 19.87
C GLY A 713 -6.03 1.69 19.02
N ARG A 714 -6.11 0.99 17.88
CA ARG A 714 -7.10 1.30 16.84
C ARG A 714 -7.66 0.05 16.16
N HIS A 715 -8.98 0.03 15.99
CA HIS A 715 -9.69 -0.94 15.16
C HIS A 715 -10.76 -0.26 14.30
N ASP A 716 -10.69 -0.44 12.98
CA ASP A 716 -11.78 -0.15 12.03
C ASP A 716 -12.50 -1.47 11.67
N VAL A 717 -13.81 -1.54 11.87
CA VAL A 717 -14.67 -2.71 11.57
C VAL A 717 -15.88 -2.28 10.74
N GLY A 718 -16.40 -3.19 9.91
CA GLY A 718 -17.55 -2.88 9.06
C GLY A 718 -18.47 -4.08 8.78
N ARG A 719 -19.72 -3.78 8.48
CA ARG A 719 -20.74 -4.74 8.01
C ARG A 719 -21.52 -4.12 6.85
N THR A 720 -21.71 -4.88 5.79
CA THR A 720 -22.59 -4.47 4.68
C THR A 720 -24.06 -4.58 5.11
N TYR A 721 -24.81 -3.50 4.89
CA TYR A 721 -26.27 -3.45 4.96
C TYR A 721 -26.75 -2.54 3.83
N VAL A 722 -27.35 -3.13 2.79
CA VAL A 722 -27.72 -2.40 1.55
C VAL A 722 -29.19 -1.99 1.61
N ALA A 723 -29.44 -0.69 1.75
CA ALA A 723 -30.80 -0.13 1.80
C ALA A 723 -30.84 1.36 1.41
N PRO A 724 -31.92 1.88 0.81
CA PRO A 724 -32.08 3.31 0.56
C PRO A 724 -32.11 4.13 1.86
N LEU A 725 -31.39 5.25 1.92
CA LEU A 725 -31.28 6.08 3.14
C LEU A 725 -32.61 6.62 3.69
N ARG A 726 -33.63 6.75 2.84
CA ARG A 726 -34.99 7.18 3.22
C ARG A 726 -35.91 6.00 3.63
N ALA A 727 -35.41 4.77 3.59
CA ALA A 727 -36.15 3.54 3.87
C ALA A 727 -35.38 2.57 4.80
N LEU A 728 -34.44 3.07 5.62
CA LEU A 728 -33.69 2.27 6.58
C LEU A 728 -34.62 1.69 7.67
N ASP A 729 -34.40 0.41 8.00
CA ASP A 729 -34.83 -0.15 9.29
C ASP A 729 -33.83 0.33 10.36
N HIS A 730 -34.17 1.44 11.02
CA HIS A 730 -33.35 2.00 12.09
C HIS A 730 -33.15 1.02 13.26
N ALA A 731 -34.11 0.13 13.56
CA ALA A 731 -33.94 -0.84 14.64
C ALA A 731 -32.89 -1.91 14.27
N ARG A 732 -32.83 -2.35 13.01
CA ARG A 732 -31.75 -3.24 12.54
C ARG A 732 -30.41 -2.49 12.42
N VAL A 733 -30.42 -1.24 11.99
CA VAL A 733 -29.21 -0.39 11.90
C VAL A 733 -28.61 -0.13 13.29
N ASP A 734 -29.40 0.26 14.28
CA ASP A 734 -28.92 0.49 15.65
C ASP A 734 -28.35 -0.80 16.27
N ALA A 735 -28.99 -1.95 16.02
CA ALA A 735 -28.45 -3.25 16.43
C ALA A 735 -27.10 -3.57 15.75
N LEU A 736 -26.97 -3.34 14.45
CA LEU A 736 -25.71 -3.52 13.71
C LEU A 736 -24.60 -2.59 14.18
N ILE A 737 -24.93 -1.35 14.57
CA ILE A 737 -23.96 -0.40 15.14
C ILE A 737 -23.52 -0.87 16.53
N GLY A 738 -24.44 -1.39 17.35
CA GLY A 738 -24.12 -2.03 18.64
C GLY A 738 -23.17 -3.23 18.47
N GLU A 739 -23.51 -4.18 17.58
CA GLU A 739 -22.64 -5.31 17.22
C GLU A 739 -21.22 -4.85 16.83
N LEU A 740 -21.12 -3.82 16.01
CA LEU A 740 -19.85 -3.24 15.55
C LEU A 740 -19.05 -2.53 16.66
N VAL A 741 -19.71 -1.78 17.56
CA VAL A 741 -19.06 -1.10 18.70
C VAL A 741 -18.50 -2.12 19.70
N ASP A 742 -19.27 -3.16 20.02
CA ASP A 742 -18.82 -4.25 20.91
C ASP A 742 -17.64 -5.03 20.31
N GLU A 743 -17.65 -5.28 19.00
CA GLU A 743 -16.54 -5.92 18.28
C GLU A 743 -15.27 -5.06 18.35
N ALA A 744 -15.34 -3.77 17.96
CA ALA A 744 -14.21 -2.86 17.97
C ALA A 744 -13.58 -2.69 19.37
N THR A 745 -14.43 -2.45 20.38
CA THR A 745 -14.00 -2.22 21.77
C THR A 745 -13.46 -3.50 22.43
N SER A 746 -13.94 -4.68 22.03
CA SER A 746 -13.41 -5.94 22.55
C SER A 746 -12.04 -6.29 21.96
N LEU A 747 -11.77 -5.92 20.70
CA LEU A 747 -10.45 -6.09 20.09
C LEU A 747 -9.40 -5.18 20.77
N LEU A 748 -9.74 -3.92 21.06
CA LEU A 748 -8.89 -2.98 21.81
C LEU A 748 -8.52 -3.48 23.21
N ARG A 749 -9.51 -3.95 23.98
CA ARG A 749 -9.26 -4.53 25.31
C ARG A 749 -8.33 -5.76 25.22
N GLY A 750 -8.49 -6.56 24.17
CA GLY A 750 -7.58 -7.67 23.85
C GLY A 750 -6.14 -7.24 23.51
N ALA A 751 -5.93 -5.99 23.07
CA ALA A 751 -4.61 -5.41 22.80
C ALA A 751 -3.84 -4.99 24.06
N GLY A 752 -4.47 -5.06 25.25
CA GLY A 752 -3.92 -4.51 26.50
C GLY A 752 -4.15 -3.00 26.66
N VAL A 753 -5.04 -2.41 25.86
CA VAL A 753 -5.46 -1.03 26.00
C VAL A 753 -6.60 -0.95 27.00
N ALA A 754 -6.40 -0.21 28.09
CA ALA A 754 -7.31 -0.14 29.23
C ALA A 754 -8.28 1.06 29.14
N ASP A 755 -7.87 2.10 28.42
CA ASP A 755 -8.57 3.37 28.30
C ASP A 755 -9.80 3.25 27.37
N ALA A 756 -10.83 4.06 27.61
CA ALA A 756 -12.06 4.02 26.81
C ALA A 756 -11.83 4.61 25.41
N PRO A 757 -12.24 3.95 24.32
CA PRO A 757 -12.05 4.48 22.97
C PRO A 757 -12.96 5.65 22.65
N GLU A 758 -12.41 6.60 21.91
CA GLU A 758 -13.18 7.46 21.02
C GLU A 758 -13.79 6.61 19.90
N LEU A 759 -15.07 6.83 19.61
CA LEU A 759 -15.84 6.05 18.63
C LEU A 759 -16.31 6.96 17.50
N SER A 760 -16.18 6.50 16.25
CA SER A 760 -16.76 7.20 15.09
C SER A 760 -17.42 6.24 14.12
N LEU A 761 -18.61 6.61 13.65
CA LEU A 761 -19.37 5.91 12.61
C LEU A 761 -19.21 6.64 11.27
N ASP A 762 -18.74 5.92 10.26
CA ASP A 762 -18.77 6.31 8.85
C ASP A 762 -19.74 5.39 8.08
N ALA A 763 -20.28 5.88 6.96
CA ALA A 763 -21.17 5.12 6.08
C ALA A 763 -20.67 5.14 4.62
N ASP A 764 -20.56 3.96 4.00
CA ASP A 764 -20.36 3.86 2.55
C ASP A 764 -21.71 4.11 1.86
N LEU A 765 -21.79 5.20 1.09
CA LEU A 765 -22.98 5.64 0.37
C LEU A 765 -22.75 5.58 -1.15
N ARG A 766 -23.82 5.36 -1.91
CA ARG A 766 -23.82 5.42 -3.38
C ARG A 766 -25.18 5.84 -3.94
N TYR A 767 -25.24 6.23 -5.21
CA TYR A 767 -26.51 6.31 -5.92
C TYR A 767 -27.06 4.91 -6.25
N ALA A 768 -28.38 4.74 -6.25
CA ALA A 768 -29.02 3.49 -6.63
C ALA A 768 -28.61 3.05 -8.06
N GLY A 769 -28.11 1.82 -8.19
CA GLY A 769 -27.54 1.29 -9.44
C GLY A 769 -26.08 1.68 -9.74
N GLN A 770 -25.43 2.49 -8.90
CA GLN A 770 -24.00 2.79 -9.01
C GLN A 770 -23.14 1.59 -8.56
N ALA A 771 -21.99 1.40 -9.20
CA ALA A 771 -21.08 0.27 -8.94
C ALA A 771 -19.91 0.61 -7.99
N TYR A 772 -19.93 1.79 -7.37
CA TYR A 772 -18.88 2.32 -6.49
C TYR A 772 -19.51 3.20 -5.40
N GLU A 773 -18.80 3.33 -4.29
CA GLU A 773 -19.27 3.94 -3.06
C GLU A 773 -18.30 5.05 -2.60
N LEU A 774 -18.82 6.04 -1.88
CA LEU A 774 -18.04 7.06 -1.17
C LEU A 774 -18.32 6.94 0.33
N THR A 775 -17.28 6.88 1.15
CA THR A 775 -17.42 6.84 2.61
C THR A 775 -17.65 8.25 3.15
N ILE A 776 -18.80 8.46 3.82
CA ILE A 776 -19.24 9.74 4.38
C ILE A 776 -19.29 9.64 5.92
N PRO A 777 -18.67 10.57 6.67
CA PRO A 777 -18.74 10.58 8.13
C PRO A 777 -20.17 10.79 8.65
N VAL A 778 -20.63 9.89 9.53
CA VAL A 778 -21.97 9.97 10.13
C VAL A 778 -21.90 10.67 11.48
N SER A 779 -21.22 10.10 12.47
CA SER A 779 -21.34 10.55 13.87
C SER A 779 -20.19 10.08 14.77
N GLY A 780 -19.63 10.99 15.56
CA GLY A 780 -18.70 10.70 16.66
C GLY A 780 -19.37 10.15 17.94
N ALA A 781 -20.66 9.81 17.86
CA ALA A 781 -21.42 9.17 18.94
C ALA A 781 -22.03 7.83 18.51
N CYS A 782 -21.56 7.25 17.38
CA CYS A 782 -22.03 6.00 16.80
C CYS A 782 -23.56 5.82 16.80
N ALA A 783 -24.26 6.73 16.13
CA ALA A 783 -25.70 6.66 15.89
C ALA A 783 -26.05 7.16 14.48
N LEU A 784 -27.09 6.58 13.87
CA LEU A 784 -27.62 6.98 12.56
C LEU A 784 -29.15 7.16 12.65
N ARG A 785 -29.58 8.39 12.90
CA ARG A 785 -31.00 8.71 13.12
C ARG A 785 -31.69 9.06 11.80
N ARG A 786 -33.03 9.13 11.83
CA ARG A 786 -33.84 9.52 10.65
C ARG A 786 -33.56 10.96 10.22
N GLU A 787 -33.19 11.82 11.16
CA GLU A 787 -32.90 13.23 10.92
C GLU A 787 -31.55 13.43 10.20
N ASP A 788 -30.66 12.43 10.22
CA ASP A 788 -29.35 12.48 9.55
C ASP A 788 -29.45 12.27 8.03
N THR A 789 -30.54 11.69 7.52
CA THR A 789 -30.68 11.29 6.10
C THR A 789 -30.41 12.44 5.13
N GLU A 790 -30.99 13.62 5.35
CA GLU A 790 -30.84 14.76 4.41
C GLU A 790 -29.43 15.40 4.49
N ARG A 791 -28.80 15.34 5.67
CA ARG A 791 -27.40 15.74 5.88
C ARG A 791 -26.45 14.80 5.13
N LEU A 792 -26.70 13.49 5.20
CA LEU A 792 -25.90 12.46 4.52
C LEU A 792 -26.07 12.50 3.00
N GLU A 793 -27.29 12.68 2.49
CA GLU A 793 -27.53 12.89 1.05
C GLU A 793 -26.80 14.14 0.53
N THR A 794 -26.81 15.24 1.31
CA THR A 794 -26.09 16.48 0.96
C THR A 794 -24.58 16.28 0.95
N ALA A 795 -24.01 15.70 2.02
CA ALA A 795 -22.58 15.44 2.13
C ALA A 795 -22.07 14.43 1.07
N PHE A 796 -22.88 13.41 0.75
CA PHE A 796 -22.60 12.50 -0.35
C PHE A 796 -22.56 13.22 -1.70
N ALA A 797 -23.54 14.09 -1.99
CA ALA A 797 -23.56 14.86 -3.23
C ALA A 797 -22.38 15.86 -3.32
N GLU A 798 -21.90 16.41 -2.21
CA GLU A 798 -20.70 17.24 -2.16
C GLU A 798 -19.42 16.43 -2.42
N ALA A 799 -19.26 15.28 -1.76
CA ALA A 799 -18.15 14.36 -2.00
C ALA A 799 -18.14 13.83 -3.45
N HIS A 800 -19.31 13.55 -4.03
CA HIS A 800 -19.44 13.10 -5.42
C HIS A 800 -19.05 14.20 -6.42
N ARG A 801 -19.41 15.47 -6.15
CA ARG A 801 -18.94 16.62 -6.96
C ARG A 801 -17.42 16.79 -6.84
N ALA A 802 -16.84 16.61 -5.67
CA ALA A 802 -15.39 16.70 -5.48
C ALA A 802 -14.63 15.56 -6.20
N ALA A 803 -15.10 14.31 -6.07
CA ALA A 803 -14.44 13.14 -6.65
C ALA A 803 -14.65 12.98 -8.16
N TYR A 804 -15.80 13.38 -8.70
CA TYR A 804 -16.22 13.09 -10.08
C TYR A 804 -16.70 14.30 -10.88
N GLY A 805 -16.60 15.53 -10.34
CA GLY A 805 -16.98 16.77 -11.02
C GLY A 805 -18.49 16.99 -11.18
N HIS A 806 -19.34 16.08 -10.67
CA HIS A 806 -20.80 16.15 -10.80
C HIS A 806 -21.51 15.40 -9.66
N ALA A 807 -22.81 15.61 -9.53
CA ALA A 807 -23.72 14.81 -8.71
C ALA A 807 -25.04 14.63 -9.48
N TRP A 808 -25.87 13.67 -9.08
CA TRP A 808 -27.18 13.43 -9.68
C TRP A 808 -28.29 13.83 -8.71
N ASP A 809 -29.14 14.76 -9.14
CA ASP A 809 -30.33 15.18 -8.39
C ASP A 809 -31.47 14.17 -8.59
N GLY A 810 -32.23 13.88 -7.53
CA GLY A 810 -33.41 13.01 -7.58
C GLY A 810 -33.14 11.50 -7.71
N VAL A 811 -31.88 11.07 -7.86
CA VAL A 811 -31.51 9.65 -7.80
C VAL A 811 -31.39 9.22 -6.34
N PRO A 812 -32.07 8.14 -5.88
CA PRO A 812 -31.99 7.70 -4.49
C PRO A 812 -30.56 7.34 -4.07
N VAL A 813 -30.21 7.66 -2.81
CA VAL A 813 -28.94 7.26 -2.20
C VAL A 813 -29.15 5.99 -1.36
N GLU A 814 -28.30 5.00 -1.58
CA GLU A 814 -28.23 3.76 -0.82
C GLU A 814 -27.09 3.80 0.21
N LEU A 815 -27.39 3.40 1.44
CA LEU A 815 -26.39 2.88 2.37
C LEU A 815 -25.92 1.51 1.86
N VAL A 816 -24.62 1.24 1.97
CA VAL A 816 -24.01 -0.04 1.55
C VAL A 816 -23.26 -0.71 2.69
N THR A 817 -22.47 0.05 3.46
CA THR A 817 -21.66 -0.47 4.58
C THR A 817 -21.71 0.51 5.74
N LEU A 818 -21.96 0.01 6.95
CA LEU A 818 -21.71 0.75 8.19
C LEU A 818 -20.30 0.43 8.67
N ARG A 819 -19.53 1.45 9.03
CA ARG A 819 -18.14 1.32 9.49
C ARG A 819 -17.99 1.99 10.85
N VAL A 820 -17.73 1.20 11.89
CA VAL A 820 -17.36 1.72 13.21
C VAL A 820 -15.85 1.67 13.35
N ARG A 821 -15.30 2.77 13.86
CA ARG A 821 -13.92 2.91 14.23
C ARG A 821 -13.86 3.17 15.74
N ALA A 822 -13.01 2.42 16.42
CA ALA A 822 -12.63 2.68 17.79
C ALA A 822 -11.15 3.06 17.85
N VAL A 823 -10.84 4.19 18.48
CA VAL A 823 -9.49 4.73 18.64
C VAL A 823 -9.26 5.04 20.12
N VAL A 824 -8.15 4.56 20.66
CA VAL A 824 -7.56 5.12 21.88
C VAL A 824 -6.33 5.91 21.44
N PRO A 825 -6.38 7.25 21.52
CA PRO A 825 -5.23 8.10 21.26
C PRO A 825 -4.06 7.68 22.15
N ARG A 826 -2.86 7.62 21.57
CA ARG A 826 -1.64 7.35 22.33
C ARG A 826 -1.15 8.65 22.95
N ALA A 827 -0.63 8.60 24.18
CA ALA A 827 -0.11 9.79 24.85
C ALA A 827 0.97 10.47 23.98
N ALA A 828 0.84 11.79 23.77
CA ALA A 828 1.80 12.54 22.96
C ALA A 828 3.17 12.55 23.65
N VAL A 829 4.14 11.89 23.03
CA VAL A 829 5.50 11.71 23.57
C VAL A 829 6.37 12.90 23.17
N ASP A 830 7.04 13.57 24.12
CA ASP A 830 8.01 14.62 23.78
C ASP A 830 9.43 14.07 23.63
N TRP A 831 9.77 13.68 22.39
CA TRP A 831 11.12 13.26 21.99
C TRP A 831 12.02 14.42 21.51
N ALA A 832 11.60 15.69 21.67
CA ALA A 832 12.45 16.85 21.35
C ALA A 832 13.49 17.12 22.44
N ALA A 833 13.28 16.58 23.65
CA ALA A 833 14.21 16.60 24.76
C ALA A 833 15.61 16.04 24.41
N GLY A 834 16.62 16.43 25.19
CA GLY A 834 17.99 15.97 25.03
C GLY A 834 18.74 16.63 23.87
N HIS A 835 18.92 17.95 23.95
CA HIS A 835 20.00 18.66 23.25
C HIS A 835 20.97 19.25 24.28
N GLY A 836 22.27 18.94 24.13
CA GLY A 836 23.32 19.73 24.75
C GLY A 836 23.46 21.09 24.04
N PRO A 837 24.22 22.04 24.61
CA PRO A 837 24.49 23.31 23.95
C PRO A 837 25.20 23.09 22.60
N PRO A 838 24.94 23.94 21.59
CA PRO A 838 25.59 23.83 20.28
C PRO A 838 27.11 23.91 20.42
N ARG A 839 27.82 23.08 19.65
CA ARG A 839 29.27 23.17 19.50
C ARG A 839 29.60 24.07 18.31
N ALA A 840 30.83 24.58 18.27
CA ALA A 840 31.30 25.33 17.10
C ALA A 840 31.27 24.42 15.86
N PRO A 841 30.54 24.77 14.79
CA PRO A 841 30.27 23.88 13.67
C PRO A 841 31.53 23.49 12.88
N VAL A 842 31.75 22.19 12.67
CA VAL A 842 32.95 21.67 11.98
C VAL A 842 32.72 21.54 10.48
N TRP A 843 32.75 22.69 9.80
CA TRP A 843 32.64 22.80 8.35
C TRP A 843 33.76 22.03 7.63
N ARG A 844 33.39 21.20 6.65
CA ARG A 844 34.33 20.55 5.72
C ARG A 844 33.96 20.87 4.27
N ARG A 845 34.92 20.80 3.37
CA ARG A 845 34.71 20.92 1.92
C ARG A 845 34.98 19.56 1.27
N ARG A 846 34.12 19.11 0.37
CA ARG A 846 34.25 17.82 -0.33
C ARG A 846 33.97 17.99 -1.82
N PRO A 847 34.90 17.62 -2.73
CA PRO A 847 34.61 17.60 -4.16
C PRO A 847 33.57 16.51 -4.46
N GLY A 848 32.75 16.75 -5.48
CA GLY A 848 31.75 15.83 -5.99
C GLY A 848 31.14 16.36 -7.28
N TRP A 849 29.97 15.85 -7.66
CA TRP A 849 29.32 16.20 -8.92
C TRP A 849 27.84 16.58 -8.73
N ASP A 850 27.36 17.51 -9.54
CA ASP A 850 25.97 17.97 -9.51
C ASP A 850 25.00 17.03 -10.27
N ALA A 851 23.75 17.44 -10.45
CA ALA A 851 22.73 16.67 -11.15
C ALA A 851 22.98 16.51 -12.67
N THR A 852 23.99 17.18 -13.23
CA THR A 852 24.44 17.05 -14.63
C THR A 852 25.72 16.24 -14.79
N GLY A 853 26.39 15.89 -13.69
CA GLY A 853 27.75 15.35 -13.71
C GLY A 853 28.84 16.42 -13.78
N THR A 854 28.51 17.71 -13.56
CA THR A 854 29.50 18.80 -13.51
C THR A 854 30.17 18.87 -12.14
N PRO A 855 31.50 19.07 -12.04
CA PRO A 855 32.19 19.19 -10.75
C PRO A 855 31.65 20.31 -9.87
N VAL A 856 31.51 20.02 -8.58
CA VAL A 856 31.05 20.96 -7.54
C VAL A 856 31.77 20.66 -6.23
N GLU A 857 31.99 21.69 -5.41
CA GLU A 857 32.50 21.52 -4.05
C GLU A 857 31.34 21.67 -3.06
N TYR A 858 31.05 20.60 -2.32
CA TYR A 858 30.01 20.55 -1.31
C TYR A 858 30.52 21.05 0.04
N THR A 859 29.70 21.86 0.72
CA THR A 859 29.85 22.14 2.15
C THR A 859 29.30 20.95 2.95
N VAL A 860 30.14 20.28 3.73
CA VAL A 860 29.74 19.12 4.54
C VAL A 860 29.68 19.53 6.02
N VAL A 861 28.56 19.19 6.67
CA VAL A 861 28.22 19.56 8.05
C VAL A 861 27.57 18.35 8.73
N GLU A 862 27.83 18.09 10.02
CA GLU A 862 27.10 17.06 10.78
C GLU A 862 25.75 17.62 11.28
N ARG A 863 24.70 16.81 11.39
CA ARG A 863 23.32 17.29 11.68
C ARG A 863 23.19 18.22 12.89
N ALA A 864 23.97 17.96 13.95
CA ALA A 864 23.98 18.73 15.20
C ALA A 864 24.59 20.15 15.04
N ASP A 865 25.38 20.35 13.99
CA ASP A 865 26.09 21.58 13.67
C ASP A 865 25.33 22.43 12.61
N VAL A 866 24.10 22.04 12.23
CA VAL A 866 23.31 22.72 11.19
C VAL A 866 22.53 23.91 11.74
N GLU A 867 22.91 25.10 11.32
CA GLU A 867 22.21 26.35 11.59
C GLU A 867 21.22 26.72 10.45
N PRO A 868 20.11 27.43 10.75
CA PRO A 868 19.29 28.09 9.74
C PRO A 868 20.13 29.06 8.88
N GLY A 869 19.86 29.11 7.58
CA GLY A 869 20.65 29.86 6.60
C GLY A 869 21.69 29.03 5.83
N LEU A 870 21.82 27.72 6.11
CA LEU A 870 22.68 26.83 5.32
C LEU A 870 22.15 26.65 3.88
N CYS A 871 22.72 27.38 2.93
CA CYS A 871 22.45 27.28 1.49
C CYS A 871 23.24 26.15 0.82
N GLY A 872 22.67 25.54 -0.23
CA GLY A 872 23.36 24.55 -1.05
C GLY A 872 24.40 25.14 -2.03
N PRO A 873 25.39 24.37 -2.50
CA PRO A 873 25.47 22.91 -2.45
C PRO A 873 26.06 22.43 -1.12
N ALA A 874 25.24 21.75 -0.31
CA ALA A 874 25.59 21.29 1.02
C ALA A 874 25.12 19.86 1.28
N ILE A 875 25.80 19.17 2.19
CA ILE A 875 25.54 17.79 2.57
C ILE A 875 25.51 17.71 4.09
N VAL A 876 24.33 17.43 4.63
CA VAL A 876 24.15 17.21 6.07
C VAL A 876 24.32 15.73 6.36
N ARG A 877 25.37 15.39 7.11
CA ARG A 877 25.67 14.03 7.55
C ARG A 877 24.94 13.68 8.84
N GLN A 878 24.56 12.43 8.97
CA GLN A 878 24.00 11.83 10.19
C GLN A 878 24.36 10.34 10.22
N THR A 879 24.22 9.67 11.38
CA THR A 879 24.52 8.24 11.52
C THR A 879 23.60 7.36 10.67
N ASP A 880 22.32 7.72 10.54
CA ASP A 880 21.25 6.92 9.94
C ASP A 880 20.83 7.36 8.52
N THR A 881 21.30 8.51 8.04
CA THR A 881 21.01 9.04 6.70
C THR A 881 22.05 10.07 6.23
N THR A 882 21.89 10.61 5.03
CA THR A 882 22.60 11.80 4.54
C THR A 882 21.61 12.67 3.75
N THR A 883 21.54 13.96 4.05
CA THR A 883 20.66 14.90 3.34
C THR A 883 21.44 15.70 2.31
N LEU A 884 20.92 15.80 1.09
CA LEU A 884 21.51 16.58 0.00
C LEU A 884 20.73 17.88 -0.22
N ILE A 885 21.41 19.01 -0.04
CA ILE A 885 20.87 20.35 -0.27
C ILE A 885 21.50 20.90 -1.57
N PRO A 886 20.79 20.88 -2.71
CA PRO A 886 21.31 21.42 -3.97
C PRO A 886 21.32 22.97 -3.97
N ARG A 887 21.93 23.56 -5.00
CA ARG A 887 21.89 25.03 -5.22
C ARG A 887 20.42 25.49 -5.38
N GLY A 888 20.08 26.69 -4.90
CA GLY A 888 18.70 27.19 -4.93
C GLY A 888 17.83 26.65 -3.79
N TRP A 889 18.43 26.02 -2.77
CA TRP A 889 17.76 25.56 -1.55
C TRP A 889 18.57 25.96 -0.31
N ARG A 890 17.86 26.28 0.77
CA ARG A 890 18.43 26.66 2.07
C ARG A 890 17.73 25.96 3.22
N VAL A 891 18.43 25.74 4.34
CA VAL A 891 17.79 25.39 5.60
C VAL A 891 17.08 26.63 6.16
N ALA A 892 15.76 26.59 6.31
CA ALA A 892 14.98 27.66 6.92
C ALA A 892 14.78 27.45 8.43
N ARG A 893 14.76 26.19 8.89
CA ARG A 893 14.61 25.81 10.29
C ARG A 893 15.39 24.53 10.56
N ALA A 894 16.09 24.47 11.69
CA ALA A 894 16.71 23.26 12.21
C ALA A 894 16.51 23.23 13.73
N ASP A 895 15.86 22.19 14.25
CA ASP A 895 15.57 22.02 15.68
C ASP A 895 15.54 20.54 16.08
N GLY A 896 15.09 20.27 17.31
CA GLY A 896 14.96 18.94 17.89
C GLY A 896 13.77 18.10 17.40
N LEU A 897 12.96 18.60 16.48
CA LEU A 897 11.95 17.80 15.77
C LEU A 897 12.40 17.48 14.35
N GLY A 898 13.06 18.42 13.66
CA GLY A 898 13.52 18.21 12.29
C GLY A 898 14.25 19.40 11.67
N MET A 899 14.35 19.34 10.35
CA MET A 899 14.94 20.35 9.48
C MET A 899 13.94 20.66 8.37
N VAL A 900 13.66 21.94 8.16
CA VAL A 900 12.84 22.43 7.03
C VAL A 900 13.79 23.09 6.04
N ILE A 901 13.81 22.56 4.82
CA ILE A 901 14.57 23.08 3.69
C ILE A 901 13.57 23.79 2.77
N GLU A 902 13.85 25.04 2.43
CA GLU A 902 13.03 25.83 1.51
C GLU A 902 13.79 26.08 0.21
N ARG A 903 13.04 26.07 -0.91
CA ARG A 903 13.53 26.60 -2.17
C ARG A 903 13.73 28.11 -2.07
N GLU A 904 14.80 28.61 -2.66
CA GLU A 904 15.07 30.04 -2.76
C GLU A 904 14.19 30.64 -3.87
N GLU A 905 13.34 31.62 -3.51
CA GLU A 905 12.67 32.48 -4.49
C GLU A 905 13.70 33.39 -5.17
N ASN A 906 13.52 33.65 -6.48
CA ASN A 906 14.56 34.09 -7.40
C ASN A 906 14.06 35.20 -8.35
#